data_AF-A0A963UQS1-F1
#
_entry.id   AF-A0A963UQS1-F1
#
_cell.length_a   1.000
_cell.length_b   1.000
_cell.length_c   1.000
_cell.angle_alpha   90.00
_cell.angle_beta   90.00
_cell.angle_gamma   90.00
#
_symmetry.space_group_name_H-M   'P 1'
#
loop_
_entity.id
_entity.type
_entity.pdbx_description
1 polymer ?
#
loop_
_entity_poly.entity_id
_entity_poly.type
_entity_poly.pdbx_seq_one_letter_code
_entity_poly.pdbx_strand_id
1 'polypeptide(L)'
;MAGGHYQKAARKRSHERRPVFLDPLHRRARVIRIVAGLSGLILLTWLCTVAIGIYYIDILPESEKLELIRRGTFDADGVAASPQVSAPQECSGEPIDPAALLPDPGGMTRSAYLRVWPDWSLQTLTRHCGGLDTILAEWLEIDPVAETATWRSEAGSDAALRDLKRASPGLGIELVALLPLPPLTAGSGSLLDSRESRGRIVSALASKIGTDVYAGLCLYPLNVGPGHIPGLRALLSEMTAALTPGVKSCLVTEAGGALWRDAGLVQAVDSVLLQAFLEPGSAAPPGPLAPQDWFETLLNDAGAAVGPEKLRVALGSFAVMWAEDDAEPTGLAFAEAMRLLARNASTVGLDAGSLNTRATYVAEDGRERELWFLDAASLHNQLKALGDRRIAGVALWAVGLEDPGAWTLVTRGPDTQAAAALASVSFPDYVGYEGTGPFRRIAQSGVTGQRRFFLDPATGLVNGEIYDRLPRPVTVERYGHAPGKVVALTFDDGPDQSFTADILDTLKAKDVTATFFVIGGNVVQFPDLVRRMVAEGHEIGSHTFFHPEDDALGPERSQLELNALQRLLASVTGRTTYLFRMPYGRSEGPLTAEEAAQQMVVETEGHLVAGADIVPRDWEGMSATEIADYVLAQTAGDQGQVIVMHDAGGDRSATVAAVSLMIDRLRAEGYRFVPLSGFLGLSRDEVMPFASDRFTPLDRASFVAVAGLGRLLVWVFWAVVAYGVARSIFVLALAFLRRRHRWQQPESAGSVTIAIPAFNEELVIVDCVRAALASDYPDIRVIVVDDGSADGTAAAVDRAFASDPRVRLIRQENGGKCSALNASYAEVETEVVVAVDADTVLHRDAVKLLMGHFTDATVGAVAGNVKVGNRRGLLARLQALEYITAQNIDRRAAERLNAMLVVPGAIGAWRAEAVRKVGLYSPETVTEDADLTIGVQRAGYRVVFEERAFSVTDAPDSLPSFMKQRLRWSFGMMQTAWKHRRAAKTARGVGYFSIPDLWVTGILLGLLAPVADAVFLNALVRTGFSLAQGEPLLAGDASLLIVVGWTALPLIDLIVLLVAFGFERREQLSLALLLPFQRLVYRPLLYITIYRAVGRALAGRIAGWGKLVRFTRIQMPER
;
A
#
# COMPACT_ATOMS: atom_id res chain seq x y z
N MET A 1 47.60 -5.85 69.74
CA MET A 1 47.52 -7.12 68.98
C MET A 1 46.11 -7.37 68.41
N ALA A 2 45.58 -6.46 67.58
CA ALA A 2 44.23 -6.58 66.99
C ALA A 2 44.19 -6.41 65.45
N GLY A 3 45.33 -6.29 64.77
CA GLY A 3 45.42 -6.10 63.32
C GLY A 3 45.46 -7.40 62.48
N GLY A 4 45.66 -8.55 63.11
CA GLY A 4 45.88 -9.83 62.40
C GLY A 4 44.62 -10.64 62.06
N HIS A 5 43.46 -10.29 62.64
CA HIS A 5 42.23 -11.08 62.46
C HIS A 5 41.43 -10.73 61.21
N TYR A 6 41.54 -9.51 60.66
CA TYR A 6 40.87 -9.12 59.42
C TYR A 6 41.50 -9.76 58.17
N GLN A 7 42.83 -9.87 58.11
CA GLN A 7 43.51 -10.48 56.95
C GLN A 7 43.33 -12.01 56.87
N LYS A 8 43.21 -12.71 58.01
CA LYS A 8 42.98 -14.17 58.02
C LYS A 8 41.51 -14.56 57.75
N ALA A 9 40.54 -13.72 58.11
CA ALA A 9 39.13 -13.93 57.74
C ALA A 9 38.85 -13.63 56.26
N ALA A 10 39.58 -12.67 55.67
CA ALA A 10 39.52 -12.38 54.22
C ALA A 10 40.11 -13.53 53.37
N ARG A 11 41.19 -14.18 53.83
CA ARG A 11 41.83 -15.32 53.12
C ARG A 11 41.04 -16.63 53.18
N LYS A 12 40.15 -16.84 54.16
CA LYS A 12 39.35 -18.08 54.28
C LYS A 12 37.97 -17.98 53.60
N ARG A 13 37.53 -16.78 53.19
CA ARG A 13 36.33 -16.54 52.36
C ARG A 13 36.65 -16.44 50.85
N SER A 14 37.87 -16.81 50.44
CA SER A 14 38.31 -16.87 49.05
C SER A 14 37.79 -18.11 48.28
N HIS A 15 36.60 -18.62 48.62
CA HIS A 15 35.82 -19.28 47.59
C HIS A 15 35.54 -18.20 46.54
N GLU A 16 36.32 -18.26 45.46
CA GLU A 16 36.38 -17.33 44.34
C GLU A 16 35.03 -16.63 44.12
N ARG A 17 34.95 -15.35 44.46
CA ARG A 17 33.80 -14.51 44.10
C ARG A 17 33.83 -14.31 42.59
N ARG A 18 33.25 -15.28 41.89
CA ARG A 18 33.20 -15.30 40.43
C ARG A 18 32.27 -14.20 39.92
N PRO A 19 32.60 -13.56 38.78
CA PRO A 19 31.71 -12.62 38.13
C PRO A 19 30.31 -13.19 37.91
N VAL A 20 29.30 -12.36 38.16
CA VAL A 20 27.90 -12.72 37.96
C VAL A 20 27.68 -13.13 36.51
N PHE A 21 26.93 -14.21 36.29
CA PHE A 21 26.73 -14.87 35.00
C PHE A 21 27.94 -15.60 34.40
N LEU A 22 29.15 -15.62 34.98
CA LEU A 22 30.25 -16.41 34.41
C LEU A 22 29.91 -17.92 34.34
N ASP A 23 30.10 -18.54 33.18
CA ASP A 23 30.10 -19.99 33.00
C ASP A 23 31.45 -20.42 32.39
N PRO A 24 32.44 -20.80 33.21
CA PRO A 24 33.78 -21.10 32.71
C PRO A 24 33.80 -22.35 31.82
N LEU A 25 32.85 -23.27 32.00
CA LEU A 25 32.73 -24.51 31.24
C LEU A 25 31.87 -24.35 29.98
N HIS A 26 31.34 -23.15 29.71
CA HIS A 26 30.50 -22.84 28.55
C HIS A 26 29.31 -23.79 28.36
N ARG A 27 28.79 -24.38 29.45
CA ARG A 27 27.69 -25.36 29.41
C ARG A 27 26.40 -24.69 28.93
N ARG A 28 26.08 -23.50 29.46
CA ARG A 28 24.91 -22.71 29.05
C ARG A 28 24.96 -22.34 27.57
N ALA A 29 26.10 -21.87 27.07
CA ALA A 29 26.28 -21.55 25.66
C ALA A 29 26.11 -22.76 24.73
N ARG A 30 26.41 -23.98 25.20
CA ARG A 30 26.18 -25.21 24.43
C ARG A 30 24.69 -25.55 24.39
N VAL A 31 24.01 -25.54 25.54
CA VAL A 31 22.57 -25.82 25.64
C VAL A 31 21.77 -24.82 24.82
N ILE A 32 22.04 -23.52 24.93
CA ILE A 32 21.33 -22.48 24.17
C ILE A 32 21.50 -22.69 22.67
N ARG A 33 22.71 -23.02 22.19
CA ARG A 33 22.93 -23.31 20.76
C ARG A 33 22.16 -24.53 20.28
N ILE A 34 22.09 -25.59 21.09
CA ILE A 34 21.32 -26.80 20.76
C ILE A 34 19.82 -26.46 20.70
N VAL A 35 19.28 -25.79 21.73
CA VAL A 35 17.86 -25.42 21.78
C VAL A 35 17.49 -24.46 20.66
N ALA A 36 18.32 -23.44 20.40
CA ALA A 36 18.09 -22.50 19.30
C ALA A 36 18.17 -23.18 17.93
N GLY A 37 19.14 -24.09 17.74
CA GLY A 37 19.27 -24.88 16.52
C GLY A 37 18.06 -25.79 16.28
N LEU A 38 17.60 -26.51 17.31
CA LEU A 38 16.41 -27.36 17.22
C LEU A 38 15.13 -26.55 16.99
N SER A 39 14.95 -25.43 17.71
CA SER A 39 13.79 -24.55 17.53
C SER A 39 13.77 -23.92 16.15
N GLY A 40 14.93 -23.48 15.65
CA GLY A 40 15.08 -22.94 14.30
C GLY A 40 14.81 -23.99 13.22
N LEU A 41 15.28 -25.22 13.42
CA LEU A 41 14.98 -26.33 12.50
C LEU A 41 13.48 -26.66 12.48
N ILE A 42 12.83 -26.78 13.64
CA ILE A 42 11.38 -27.02 13.73
C ILE A 42 10.60 -25.91 13.04
N LEU A 43 10.94 -24.65 13.30
CA LEU A 43 10.29 -23.49 12.68
C LEU A 43 10.49 -23.50 11.16
N LEU A 44 11.71 -23.76 10.68
CA LEU A 44 12.02 -23.82 9.25
C LEU A 44 11.27 -24.99 8.59
N THR A 45 11.26 -26.17 9.19
CA THR A 45 10.50 -27.31 8.70
C THR A 45 9.00 -27.00 8.65
N TRP A 46 8.44 -26.37 9.67
CA TRP A 46 7.04 -25.96 9.67
C TRP A 46 6.74 -24.94 8.56
N LEU A 47 7.54 -23.87 8.44
CA LEU A 47 7.40 -22.85 7.39
C LEU A 47 7.52 -23.44 5.99
N CYS A 48 8.53 -24.27 5.74
CA CYS A 48 8.69 -24.94 4.45
C CYS A 48 7.52 -25.88 4.14
N THR A 49 7.00 -26.62 5.14
CA THR A 49 5.86 -27.53 4.93
C THR A 49 4.59 -26.75 4.58
N VAL A 50 4.32 -25.64 5.28
CA VAL A 50 3.17 -24.76 5.00
C VAL A 50 3.33 -24.10 3.64
N ALA A 51 4.51 -23.56 3.31
CA ALA A 51 4.78 -22.95 2.02
C ALA A 51 4.62 -23.95 0.86
N ILE A 52 5.12 -25.18 1.02
CA ILE A 52 4.91 -26.26 0.04
C ILE A 52 3.42 -26.60 -0.08
N GLY A 53 2.69 -26.67 1.03
CA GLY A 53 1.25 -26.93 1.03
C GLY A 53 0.45 -25.86 0.29
N ILE A 54 0.79 -24.58 0.49
CA ILE A 54 0.11 -23.45 -0.17
C ILE A 54 0.51 -23.35 -1.65
N TYR A 55 1.77 -23.64 -2.01
CA TYR A 55 2.26 -23.41 -3.37
C TYR A 55 2.15 -24.63 -4.30
N TYR A 56 2.35 -25.85 -3.80
CA TYR A 56 2.50 -27.05 -4.64
C TYR A 56 1.41 -28.10 -4.43
N ILE A 57 0.53 -27.95 -3.44
CA ILE A 57 -0.48 -28.96 -3.11
C ILE A 57 -1.87 -28.32 -3.25
N ASP A 58 -2.48 -28.53 -4.41
CA ASP A 58 -3.86 -28.12 -4.64
C ASP A 58 -4.83 -28.98 -3.83
N ILE A 59 -5.77 -28.32 -3.16
CA ILE A 59 -6.75 -28.99 -2.31
C ILE A 59 -8.01 -29.43 -3.07
N LEU A 60 -8.20 -28.94 -4.31
CA LEU A 60 -9.33 -29.31 -5.17
C LEU A 60 -8.92 -30.50 -6.08
N PRO A 61 -9.60 -31.66 -6.05
CA PRO A 61 -9.26 -32.82 -6.88
C PRO A 61 -9.55 -32.60 -8.37
N GLU A 62 -8.58 -32.88 -9.24
CA GLU A 62 -8.68 -32.66 -10.70
C GLU A 62 -9.84 -33.42 -11.37
N SER A 63 -10.13 -34.64 -10.91
CA SER A 63 -11.24 -35.45 -11.46
C SER A 63 -12.62 -34.89 -11.12
N GLU A 64 -12.80 -34.33 -9.92
CA GLU A 64 -14.08 -33.73 -9.48
C GLU A 64 -14.28 -32.36 -10.15
N LYS A 65 -13.21 -31.57 -10.34
CA LYS A 65 -13.22 -30.32 -11.14
C LYS A 65 -13.82 -30.56 -12.53
N LEU A 66 -13.25 -31.53 -13.26
CA LEU A 66 -13.65 -31.84 -14.64
C LEU A 66 -15.07 -32.41 -14.73
N GLU A 67 -15.50 -33.20 -13.75
CA GLU A 67 -16.85 -33.76 -13.72
C GLU A 67 -17.91 -32.72 -13.38
N LEU A 68 -17.62 -31.79 -12.46
CA LEU A 68 -18.52 -30.69 -12.10
C LEU A 68 -18.67 -29.69 -13.26
N ILE A 69 -17.56 -29.34 -13.92
CA ILE A 69 -17.57 -28.53 -15.14
C ILE A 69 -18.39 -29.24 -16.21
N ARG A 70 -18.16 -30.53 -16.48
CA ARG A 70 -18.94 -31.29 -17.47
C ARG A 70 -20.43 -31.42 -17.16
N ARG A 71 -20.82 -31.52 -15.89
CA ARG A 71 -22.23 -31.64 -15.46
C ARG A 71 -22.95 -30.30 -15.41
N GLY A 72 -22.24 -29.22 -15.12
CA GLY A 72 -22.74 -27.85 -15.17
C GLY A 72 -22.83 -27.28 -16.59
N THR A 73 -22.43 -28.05 -17.60
CA THR A 73 -22.39 -27.64 -19.01
C THR A 73 -23.33 -28.49 -19.84
N PHE A 74 -24.22 -27.85 -20.60
CA PHE A 74 -24.61 -28.43 -21.88
C PHE A 74 -23.43 -28.20 -22.86
N ASP A 75 -23.13 -29.21 -23.67
CA ASP A 75 -21.95 -29.44 -24.52
C ASP A 75 -21.05 -28.23 -24.90
N ALA A 76 -19.74 -28.36 -24.65
CA ALA A 76 -18.75 -28.65 -25.72
C ALA A 76 -17.30 -28.64 -25.20
N ASP A 77 -16.50 -29.54 -25.79
CA ASP A 77 -15.10 -29.82 -25.52
C ASP A 77 -14.11 -28.75 -26.02
N GLY A 78 -13.04 -28.54 -25.23
CA GLY A 78 -11.69 -28.32 -25.76
C GLY A 78 -11.07 -26.93 -25.59
N VAL A 79 -10.39 -26.70 -24.47
CA VAL A 79 -9.48 -25.54 -24.28
C VAL A 79 -8.03 -26.03 -24.21
N ALA A 80 -7.17 -25.53 -25.11
CA ALA A 80 -5.72 -25.72 -25.08
C ALA A 80 -5.01 -24.37 -24.90
N ALA A 81 -3.87 -24.42 -24.20
CA ALA A 81 -3.22 -23.31 -23.52
C ALA A 81 -2.40 -22.31 -24.39
N SER A 82 -2.43 -21.06 -23.93
CA SER A 82 -1.47 -19.92 -23.92
C SER A 82 -0.54 -19.61 -25.12
N PRO A 83 -0.32 -18.31 -25.42
CA PRO A 83 0.76 -17.58 -24.74
C PRO A 83 0.40 -16.16 -24.23
N GLN A 84 1.30 -15.65 -23.39
CA GLN A 84 1.27 -14.40 -22.61
C GLN A 84 0.96 -13.14 -23.42
N VAL A 85 0.15 -12.27 -22.84
CA VAL A 85 -0.04 -10.87 -23.25
C VAL A 85 0.45 -9.98 -22.10
N SER A 86 1.21 -8.94 -22.44
CA SER A 86 1.76 -7.98 -21.49
C SER A 86 0.82 -6.78 -21.29
N ALA A 87 0.76 -6.29 -20.06
CA ALA A 87 -0.08 -5.19 -19.59
C ALA A 87 0.02 -3.89 -20.41
N PRO A 88 -1.09 -3.16 -20.62
CA PRO A 88 -1.07 -1.76 -21.02
C PRO A 88 -0.87 -0.84 -19.80
N GLN A 89 0.12 0.04 -19.91
CA GLN A 89 0.28 1.20 -19.01
C GLN A 89 -0.64 2.35 -19.46
N GLU A 90 -0.93 3.25 -18.52
CA GLU A 90 -1.54 4.58 -18.72
C GLU A 90 -1.21 5.19 -20.09
N CYS A 91 -2.19 5.44 -20.97
CA CYS A 91 -2.03 6.08 -22.30
C CYS A 91 -0.60 5.91 -22.88
N SER A 92 -0.08 4.69 -22.86
CA SER A 92 1.35 4.44 -23.03
C SER A 92 1.67 4.10 -24.47
N GLY A 93 0.89 4.65 -25.42
CA GLY A 93 1.29 4.61 -26.81
C GLY A 93 2.75 5.06 -26.85
N GLU A 94 3.65 4.20 -27.34
CA GLU A 94 5.03 4.61 -27.55
C GLU A 94 4.96 5.97 -28.25
N PRO A 95 5.67 7.01 -27.77
CA PRO A 95 5.67 8.29 -28.44
C PRO A 95 6.05 7.99 -29.89
N ILE A 96 5.08 8.14 -30.80
CA ILE A 96 5.31 7.91 -32.21
C ILE A 96 6.46 8.85 -32.55
N ASP A 97 7.58 8.30 -32.97
CA ASP A 97 8.74 9.08 -33.37
C ASP A 97 8.23 10.18 -34.33
N PRO A 98 8.37 11.48 -34.00
CA PRO A 98 7.92 12.56 -34.87
C PRO A 98 8.55 12.49 -36.26
N ALA A 99 9.69 11.79 -36.40
CA ALA A 99 10.34 11.51 -37.67
C ALA A 99 9.75 10.31 -38.44
N ALA A 100 8.97 9.44 -37.78
CA ALA A 100 8.21 8.34 -38.37
C ALA A 100 6.77 8.74 -38.75
N LEU A 101 6.26 9.85 -38.21
CA LEU A 101 5.15 10.56 -38.82
C LEU A 101 5.65 11.09 -40.17
N LEU A 102 5.01 10.70 -41.27
CA LEU A 102 5.23 11.41 -42.53
C LEU A 102 5.02 12.91 -42.25
N PRO A 103 5.89 13.80 -42.77
CA PRO A 103 5.64 15.23 -42.66
C PRO A 103 4.24 15.50 -43.20
N ASP A 104 3.40 16.09 -42.35
CA ASP A 104 2.03 16.47 -42.67
C ASP A 104 2.02 17.21 -44.02
N PRO A 105 1.50 16.59 -45.10
CA PRO A 105 1.54 17.23 -46.40
C PRO A 105 0.53 18.39 -46.50
N GLY A 106 -0.30 18.67 -45.47
CA GLY A 106 -1.38 19.65 -45.62
C GLY A 106 -2.16 20.19 -44.41
N GLY A 107 -1.84 19.93 -43.15
CA GLY A 107 -2.59 20.46 -42.00
C GLY A 107 -3.88 19.70 -41.66
N MET A 108 -3.99 18.43 -42.05
CA MET A 108 -5.25 17.65 -41.96
C MET A 108 -5.52 17.17 -40.53
N THR A 109 -6.67 17.53 -39.96
CA THR A 109 -7.08 17.09 -38.61
C THR A 109 -7.48 15.61 -38.61
N ARG A 110 -6.90 14.80 -37.72
CA ARG A 110 -7.27 13.39 -37.50
C ARG A 110 -8.17 13.27 -36.28
N SER A 111 -9.38 12.80 -36.51
CA SER A 111 -10.41 12.65 -35.48
C SER A 111 -10.78 11.19 -35.27
N ALA A 112 -11.31 10.86 -34.09
CA ALA A 112 -11.96 9.57 -33.85
C ALA A 112 -13.32 9.78 -33.18
N TYR A 113 -14.33 9.05 -33.65
CA TYR A 113 -15.67 9.09 -33.09
C TYR A 113 -15.82 8.07 -31.97
N LEU A 114 -15.91 8.58 -30.74
CA LEU A 114 -16.13 7.80 -29.52
C LEU A 114 -17.62 7.80 -29.17
N ARG A 115 -18.21 6.62 -29.27
CA ARG A 115 -19.58 6.35 -28.84
C ARG A 115 -19.61 6.00 -27.37
N VAL A 116 -20.80 6.04 -26.77
CA VAL A 116 -21.02 5.49 -25.42
C VAL A 116 -20.96 3.96 -25.44
N TRP A 117 -21.27 3.35 -26.57
CA TRP A 117 -21.25 1.91 -26.81
C TRP A 117 -20.55 1.57 -28.13
N PRO A 118 -19.91 0.40 -28.26
CA PRO A 118 -19.80 -0.66 -27.24
C PRO A 118 -18.82 -0.31 -26.11
N ASP A 119 -18.97 -0.98 -24.97
CA ASP A 119 -18.23 -0.70 -23.72
C ASP A 119 -16.70 -0.73 -23.84
N TRP A 120 -16.16 -1.51 -24.78
CA TRP A 120 -14.73 -1.60 -25.02
C TRP A 120 -14.15 -0.45 -25.87
N SER A 121 -14.99 0.42 -26.44
CA SER A 121 -14.54 1.54 -27.28
C SER A 121 -13.53 2.45 -26.56
N LEU A 122 -13.68 2.62 -25.25
CA LEU A 122 -12.72 3.38 -24.45
C LEU A 122 -11.36 2.69 -24.31
N GLN A 123 -11.34 1.35 -24.18
CA GLN A 123 -10.09 0.59 -24.08
C GLN A 123 -9.29 0.71 -25.38
N THR A 124 -9.99 0.54 -26.50
CA THR A 124 -9.46 0.78 -27.83
C THR A 124 -8.92 2.19 -27.99
N LEU A 125 -9.66 3.22 -27.56
CA LEU A 125 -9.20 4.60 -27.61
C LEU A 125 -7.93 4.82 -26.77
N THR A 126 -7.91 4.34 -25.53
CA THR A 126 -6.77 4.49 -24.61
C THR A 126 -5.48 3.89 -25.19
N ARG A 127 -5.58 2.79 -25.93
CA ARG A 127 -4.44 2.15 -26.60
C ARG A 127 -3.96 2.91 -27.84
N HIS A 128 -4.85 3.63 -28.53
CA HIS A 128 -4.59 4.17 -29.86
C HIS A 128 -4.69 5.71 -29.97
N CYS A 129 -4.90 6.43 -28.86
CA CYS A 129 -5.06 7.88 -28.87
C CYS A 129 -3.79 8.65 -29.29
N GLY A 130 -2.61 8.01 -29.24
CA GLY A 130 -1.36 8.59 -29.72
C GLY A 130 -1.40 8.83 -31.23
N GLY A 131 -1.54 10.09 -31.65
CA GLY A 131 -1.62 10.48 -33.07
C GLY A 131 -2.98 11.02 -33.52
N LEU A 132 -3.94 11.18 -32.61
CA LEU A 132 -5.19 11.91 -32.87
C LEU A 132 -5.05 13.40 -32.51
N ASP A 133 -5.72 14.25 -33.27
CA ASP A 133 -5.81 15.69 -32.99
C ASP A 133 -7.12 16.04 -32.27
N THR A 134 -8.19 15.25 -32.50
CA THR A 134 -9.52 15.49 -31.94
C THR A 134 -10.26 14.20 -31.60
N ILE A 135 -11.06 14.19 -30.53
CA ILE A 135 -12.02 13.12 -30.22
C ILE A 135 -13.44 13.69 -30.31
N LEU A 136 -14.28 13.07 -31.14
CA LEU A 136 -15.70 13.38 -31.30
C LEU A 136 -16.48 12.47 -30.35
N ALA A 137 -16.96 12.99 -29.22
CA ALA A 137 -17.55 12.17 -28.17
C ALA A 137 -19.08 12.33 -28.08
N GLU A 138 -19.80 11.23 -28.23
CA GLU A 138 -21.28 11.16 -28.18
C GLU A 138 -21.82 11.25 -26.74
N TRP A 139 -21.60 12.37 -26.06
CA TRP A 139 -21.95 12.51 -24.64
C TRP A 139 -23.22 13.31 -24.39
N LEU A 140 -23.78 13.94 -25.42
CA LEU A 140 -24.99 14.73 -25.30
C LEU A 140 -26.16 13.98 -25.92
N GLU A 141 -27.35 14.22 -25.37
CA GLU A 141 -28.61 13.78 -25.95
C GLU A 141 -29.68 14.86 -25.77
N ILE A 142 -30.80 14.72 -26.48
CA ILE A 142 -31.98 15.56 -26.28
C ILE A 142 -32.94 14.83 -25.35
N ASP A 143 -33.28 15.45 -24.23
CA ASP A 143 -34.44 15.05 -23.44
C ASP A 143 -35.71 15.42 -24.23
N PRO A 144 -36.48 14.43 -24.73
CA PRO A 144 -37.65 14.71 -25.56
C PRO A 144 -38.81 15.32 -24.76
N VAL A 145 -38.81 15.19 -23.43
CA VAL A 145 -39.86 15.73 -22.55
C VAL A 145 -39.52 17.16 -22.12
N ALA A 146 -38.28 17.39 -21.71
CA ALA A 146 -37.81 18.72 -21.30
C ALA A 146 -37.41 19.62 -22.48
N GLU A 147 -37.33 19.07 -23.70
CA GLU A 147 -36.87 19.73 -24.92
C GLU A 147 -35.54 20.48 -24.70
N THR A 148 -34.59 19.81 -24.03
CA THR A 148 -33.29 20.38 -23.65
C THR A 148 -32.17 19.37 -23.83
N ALA A 149 -30.94 19.86 -23.97
CA ALA A 149 -29.77 18.99 -24.07
C ALA A 149 -29.33 18.53 -22.67
N THR A 150 -29.13 17.22 -22.50
CA THR A 150 -28.65 16.58 -21.27
C THR A 150 -27.35 15.81 -21.54
N TRP A 151 -26.63 15.44 -20.47
CA TRP A 151 -25.55 14.47 -20.59
C TRP A 151 -26.17 13.09 -20.64
N ARG A 152 -25.73 12.23 -21.56
CA ARG A 152 -26.16 10.84 -21.58
C ARG A 152 -25.66 10.16 -20.30
N SER A 153 -26.58 9.67 -19.47
CA SER A 153 -26.25 8.99 -18.23
C SER A 153 -26.27 7.47 -18.42
N GLU A 154 -25.09 6.87 -18.54
CA GLU A 154 -24.90 5.46 -18.19
C GLU A 154 -23.86 5.41 -17.07
N ALA A 155 -24.06 4.56 -16.07
CA ALA A 155 -23.22 4.52 -14.87
C ALA A 155 -21.72 4.31 -15.15
N GLY A 156 -21.34 3.82 -16.35
CA GLY A 156 -19.96 3.69 -16.83
C GLY A 156 -19.40 4.90 -17.59
N SER A 157 -20.25 5.74 -18.21
CA SER A 157 -19.79 6.86 -19.05
C SER A 157 -19.20 8.01 -18.25
N ASP A 158 -19.61 8.20 -16.99
CA ASP A 158 -19.12 9.29 -16.13
C ASP A 158 -17.69 9.10 -15.61
N ALA A 159 -17.22 7.86 -15.40
CA ALA A 159 -15.84 7.58 -15.01
C ALA A 159 -14.88 7.78 -16.19
N ALA A 160 -15.20 7.16 -17.33
CA ALA A 160 -14.50 7.33 -18.60
C ALA A 160 -14.36 8.80 -19.01
N LEU A 161 -15.46 9.56 -18.90
CA LEU A 161 -15.51 10.99 -19.14
C LEU A 161 -14.58 11.78 -18.21
N ARG A 162 -14.57 11.45 -16.92
CA ARG A 162 -13.71 12.13 -15.93
C ARG A 162 -12.23 11.87 -16.19
N ASP A 163 -11.85 10.65 -16.52
CA ASP A 163 -10.46 10.27 -16.74
C ASP A 163 -9.93 10.82 -18.07
N LEU A 164 -10.72 10.73 -19.15
CA LEU A 164 -10.37 11.32 -20.43
C LEU A 164 -10.28 12.87 -20.33
N LYS A 165 -11.17 13.51 -19.56
CA LYS A 165 -11.08 14.96 -19.27
C LYS A 165 -9.83 15.35 -18.49
N ARG A 166 -9.37 14.51 -17.55
CA ARG A 166 -8.13 14.76 -16.80
C ARG A 166 -6.89 14.55 -17.68
N ALA A 167 -6.91 13.53 -18.55
CA ALA A 167 -5.76 13.15 -19.37
C ALA A 167 -5.60 14.02 -20.64
N SER A 168 -6.70 14.47 -21.25
CA SER A 168 -6.72 15.20 -22.53
C SER A 168 -5.75 16.41 -22.59
N PRO A 169 -5.66 17.28 -21.56
CA PRO A 169 -4.70 18.41 -21.58
C PRO A 169 -3.24 17.99 -21.64
N GLY A 170 -2.88 16.84 -21.04
CA GLY A 170 -1.52 16.30 -21.07
C GLY A 170 -1.17 15.61 -22.39
N LEU A 171 -2.17 15.19 -23.16
CA LEU A 171 -2.04 14.49 -24.44
C LEU A 171 -2.09 15.41 -25.66
N GLY A 172 -2.53 16.66 -25.48
CA GLY A 172 -2.67 17.62 -26.59
C GLY A 172 -3.83 17.32 -27.55
N ILE A 173 -4.84 16.58 -27.10
CA ILE A 173 -6.00 16.16 -27.92
C ILE A 173 -7.20 17.05 -27.59
N GLU A 174 -7.83 17.62 -28.62
CA GLU A 174 -9.05 18.43 -28.48
C GLU A 174 -10.31 17.56 -28.29
N LEU A 175 -11.14 17.87 -27.28
CA LEU A 175 -12.44 17.21 -27.09
C LEU A 175 -13.56 17.99 -27.78
N VAL A 176 -14.29 17.31 -28.65
CA VAL A 176 -15.45 17.86 -29.36
C VAL A 176 -16.68 17.06 -28.97
N ALA A 177 -17.67 17.73 -28.38
CA ALA A 177 -18.92 17.07 -28.02
C ALA A 177 -19.77 16.82 -29.27
N LEU A 178 -20.40 15.66 -29.36
CA LEU A 178 -21.31 15.31 -30.45
C LEU A 178 -22.72 15.11 -29.88
N LEU A 179 -23.70 15.80 -30.49
CA LEU A 179 -25.12 15.69 -30.17
C LEU A 179 -25.86 15.05 -31.35
N PRO A 180 -26.28 13.77 -31.23
CA PRO A 180 -27.23 13.19 -32.17
C PRO A 180 -28.63 13.78 -31.97
N LEU A 181 -29.32 14.13 -33.05
CA LEU A 181 -30.74 14.47 -33.01
C LEU A 181 -31.59 13.28 -33.45
N PRO A 182 -32.76 13.07 -32.83
CA PRO A 182 -33.67 12.00 -33.22
C PRO A 182 -34.16 12.18 -34.66
N PRO A 183 -34.65 11.12 -35.33
CA PRO A 183 -35.19 11.19 -36.69
C PRO A 183 -36.19 12.34 -36.90
N LEU A 184 -35.90 13.22 -37.85
CA LEU A 184 -36.70 14.41 -38.15
C LEU A 184 -37.65 14.16 -39.33
N THR A 185 -38.74 13.44 -39.07
CA THR A 185 -39.74 13.02 -40.07
C THR A 185 -41.07 13.77 -39.93
N ALA A 186 -42.07 13.46 -40.77
CA ALA A 186 -43.39 14.09 -40.72
C ALA A 186 -44.13 13.70 -39.42
N GLY A 187 -44.12 14.61 -38.43
CA GLY A 187 -44.67 14.38 -37.09
C GLY A 187 -43.77 14.91 -35.96
N SER A 188 -42.48 15.12 -36.20
CA SER A 188 -41.49 15.62 -35.22
C SER A 188 -41.60 17.13 -34.90
N GLY A 189 -42.74 17.77 -35.23
CA GLY A 189 -42.89 19.22 -35.45
C GLY A 189 -42.91 20.16 -34.23
N SER A 190 -42.31 19.82 -33.09
CA SER A 190 -42.14 20.77 -31.97
C SER A 190 -40.68 21.21 -31.73
N LEU A 191 -39.71 20.32 -31.96
CA LEU A 191 -38.33 20.50 -31.49
C LEU A 191 -37.58 21.64 -32.22
N LEU A 192 -37.73 21.72 -33.55
CA LEU A 192 -36.99 22.67 -34.40
C LEU A 192 -37.82 23.86 -34.89
N ASP A 193 -39.15 23.74 -34.87
CA ASP A 193 -40.04 24.76 -35.43
C ASP A 193 -40.32 25.90 -34.43
N SER A 194 -40.29 25.61 -33.13
CA SER A 194 -40.46 26.60 -32.06
C SER A 194 -39.15 27.33 -31.73
N ARG A 195 -39.18 28.66 -31.76
CA ARG A 195 -38.05 29.49 -31.29
C ARG A 195 -37.76 29.30 -29.79
N GLU A 196 -38.78 28.97 -29.01
CA GLU A 196 -38.64 28.74 -27.56
C GLU A 196 -37.87 27.44 -27.29
N SER A 197 -38.24 26.36 -27.99
CA SER A 197 -37.58 25.05 -27.88
C SER A 197 -36.13 25.12 -28.36
N ARG A 198 -35.86 25.76 -29.50
CA ARG A 198 -34.48 26.02 -29.94
C ARG A 198 -33.69 26.85 -28.92
N GLY A 199 -34.30 27.87 -28.33
CA GLY A 199 -33.68 28.68 -27.27
C GLY A 199 -33.29 27.87 -26.03
N ARG A 200 -34.14 26.92 -25.59
CA ARG A 200 -33.83 25.99 -24.49
C ARG A 200 -32.64 25.09 -24.82
N ILE A 201 -32.62 24.51 -26.02
CA ILE A 201 -31.53 23.63 -26.49
C ILE A 201 -30.22 24.41 -26.56
N VAL A 202 -30.21 25.56 -27.24
CA VAL A 202 -29.01 26.40 -27.40
C VAL A 202 -28.46 26.88 -26.06
N SER A 203 -29.33 27.32 -25.14
CA SER A 203 -28.90 27.75 -23.80
C SER A 203 -28.28 26.61 -23.00
N ALA A 204 -28.85 25.40 -23.07
CA ALA A 204 -28.31 24.23 -22.39
C ALA A 204 -26.96 23.81 -22.97
N LEU A 205 -26.83 23.82 -24.31
CA LEU A 205 -25.57 23.50 -25.00
C LEU A 205 -24.47 24.50 -24.66
N ALA A 206 -24.75 25.80 -24.74
CA ALA A 206 -23.78 26.84 -24.40
C ALA A 206 -23.31 26.72 -22.94
N SER A 207 -24.23 26.41 -22.01
CA SER A 207 -23.87 26.22 -20.59
C SER A 207 -23.02 24.98 -20.34
N LYS A 208 -23.23 23.89 -21.10
CA LYS A 208 -22.49 22.62 -20.91
C LYS A 208 -21.12 22.65 -21.61
N ILE A 209 -21.04 23.27 -22.78
CA ILE A 209 -19.84 23.32 -23.62
C ILE A 209 -18.93 24.49 -23.25
N GLY A 210 -19.46 25.59 -22.69
CA GLY A 210 -18.70 26.80 -22.32
C GLY A 210 -17.70 26.64 -21.15
N THR A 211 -17.26 25.42 -20.87
CA THR A 211 -16.15 25.13 -19.94
C THR A 211 -14.83 25.06 -20.72
N ASP A 212 -13.69 25.32 -20.09
CA ASP A 212 -12.35 25.30 -20.73
C ASP A 212 -11.91 23.92 -21.29
N VAL A 213 -12.80 22.93 -21.29
CA VAL A 213 -12.52 21.53 -21.61
C VAL A 213 -12.86 21.17 -23.06
N TYR A 214 -13.87 21.80 -23.66
CA TYR A 214 -14.36 21.45 -25.00
C TYR A 214 -13.90 22.44 -26.06
N ALA A 215 -13.32 21.93 -27.14
CA ALA A 215 -12.85 22.71 -28.28
C ALA A 215 -13.91 22.83 -29.40
N GLY A 216 -14.99 22.05 -29.34
CA GLY A 216 -16.06 22.12 -30.34
C GLY A 216 -17.35 21.39 -29.99
N LEU A 217 -18.35 21.60 -30.84
CA LEU A 217 -19.68 20.97 -30.79
C LEU A 217 -20.14 20.57 -32.20
N CYS A 218 -20.40 19.28 -32.39
CA CYS A 218 -20.97 18.69 -33.61
C CYS A 218 -22.45 18.38 -33.41
N LEU A 219 -23.30 18.78 -34.36
CA LEU A 219 -24.69 18.34 -34.45
C LEU A 219 -24.82 17.22 -35.48
N TYR A 220 -25.42 16.09 -35.09
CA TYR A 220 -25.63 14.93 -35.96
C TYR A 220 -27.13 14.65 -36.15
N PRO A 221 -27.79 15.32 -37.11
CA PRO A 221 -29.20 15.10 -37.37
C PRO A 221 -29.45 13.83 -38.19
N LEU A 222 -30.25 12.91 -37.63
CA LEU A 222 -30.62 11.65 -38.28
C LEU A 222 -31.87 11.82 -39.15
N ASN A 223 -31.90 11.22 -40.35
CA ASN A 223 -33.08 11.08 -41.21
C ASN A 223 -33.91 12.39 -41.38
N VAL A 224 -33.29 13.44 -41.90
CA VAL A 224 -33.92 14.78 -42.00
C VAL A 224 -34.80 14.92 -43.23
N GLY A 225 -36.10 15.10 -43.03
CA GLY A 225 -37.05 15.44 -44.09
C GLY A 225 -36.85 16.87 -44.64
N PRO A 226 -37.09 17.15 -45.94
CA PRO A 226 -36.88 18.47 -46.54
C PRO A 226 -37.61 19.63 -45.84
N GLY A 227 -38.76 19.36 -45.23
CA GLY A 227 -39.55 20.37 -44.49
C GLY A 227 -38.88 20.89 -43.22
N HIS A 228 -37.91 20.16 -42.65
CA HIS A 228 -37.23 20.51 -41.39
C HIS A 228 -35.90 21.25 -41.59
N ILE A 229 -35.42 21.35 -42.84
CA ILE A 229 -34.16 22.03 -43.19
C ILE A 229 -34.13 23.51 -42.71
N PRO A 230 -35.19 24.32 -42.87
CA PRO A 230 -35.19 25.70 -42.39
C PRO A 230 -35.04 25.81 -40.86
N GLY A 231 -35.72 24.94 -40.10
CA GLY A 231 -35.63 24.88 -38.64
C GLY A 231 -34.24 24.43 -38.16
N LEU A 232 -33.66 23.43 -38.83
CA LEU A 232 -32.29 22.97 -38.58
C LEU A 232 -31.26 24.08 -38.87
N ARG A 233 -31.44 24.85 -39.95
CA ARG A 233 -30.57 25.99 -40.27
C ARG A 233 -30.63 27.06 -39.19
N ALA A 234 -31.83 27.36 -38.68
CA ALA A 234 -32.00 28.31 -37.58
C ALA A 234 -31.31 27.80 -36.31
N LEU A 235 -31.48 26.52 -35.95
CA LEU A 235 -30.83 25.93 -34.79
C LEU A 235 -29.30 25.99 -34.89
N LEU A 236 -28.73 25.58 -36.03
CA LEU A 236 -27.27 25.62 -36.24
C LEU A 236 -26.72 27.05 -36.15
N SER A 237 -27.39 28.02 -36.77
CA SER A 237 -26.97 29.42 -36.69
C SER A 237 -27.08 29.99 -35.27
N GLU A 238 -28.15 29.67 -34.54
CA GLU A 238 -28.35 30.08 -33.14
C GLU A 238 -27.32 29.41 -32.21
N MET A 239 -27.02 28.13 -32.44
CA MET A 239 -26.00 27.36 -31.72
C MET A 239 -24.60 27.94 -31.93
N THR A 240 -24.17 28.09 -33.19
CA THR A 240 -22.83 28.63 -33.52
C THR A 240 -22.62 30.02 -32.93
N ALA A 241 -23.64 30.88 -32.94
CA ALA A 241 -23.57 32.21 -32.35
C ALA A 241 -23.50 32.22 -30.81
N ALA A 242 -23.97 31.16 -30.15
CA ALA A 242 -24.03 31.07 -28.69
C ALA A 242 -22.78 30.41 -28.08
N LEU A 243 -21.92 29.79 -28.89
CA LEU A 243 -20.67 29.17 -28.43
C LEU A 243 -19.64 30.23 -28.01
N THR A 244 -18.83 29.89 -27.01
CA THR A 244 -17.75 30.76 -26.53
C THR A 244 -16.66 30.94 -27.61
N PRO A 245 -15.99 32.11 -27.67
CA PRO A 245 -14.92 32.35 -28.62
C PRO A 245 -13.83 31.27 -28.53
N GLY A 246 -13.51 30.62 -29.66
CA GLY A 246 -12.53 29.53 -29.74
C GLY A 246 -13.15 28.13 -29.87
N VAL A 247 -14.44 27.96 -29.57
CA VAL A 247 -15.16 26.69 -29.74
C VAL A 247 -15.73 26.59 -31.16
N LYS A 248 -15.39 25.52 -31.89
CA LYS A 248 -15.81 25.32 -33.28
C LYS A 248 -17.13 24.53 -33.39
N SER A 249 -17.98 24.92 -34.33
CA SER A 249 -19.24 24.25 -34.67
C SER A 249 -19.07 23.30 -35.86
N CYS A 250 -19.80 22.19 -35.87
CA CYS A 250 -19.76 21.22 -36.96
C CYS A 250 -21.14 20.60 -37.23
N LEU A 251 -21.39 20.24 -38.49
CA LEU A 251 -22.54 19.46 -38.94
C LEU A 251 -22.07 18.08 -39.41
N VAL A 252 -22.60 17.01 -38.81
CA VAL A 252 -22.42 15.64 -39.30
C VAL A 252 -23.53 15.30 -40.29
N THR A 253 -23.20 14.67 -41.41
CA THR A 253 -24.18 14.36 -42.46
C THR A 253 -23.81 13.10 -43.24
N GLU A 254 -24.84 12.38 -43.65
CA GLU A 254 -24.74 11.17 -44.47
C GLU A 254 -24.39 11.50 -45.94
N ALA A 255 -23.68 10.60 -46.63
CA ALA A 255 -23.31 10.75 -48.05
C ALA A 255 -24.53 10.94 -48.97
N GLY A 256 -25.59 10.15 -48.74
CA GLY A 256 -26.82 10.18 -49.55
C GLY A 256 -27.72 11.40 -49.28
N GLY A 257 -27.44 12.18 -48.22
CA GLY A 257 -28.31 13.25 -47.74
C GLY A 257 -28.29 14.55 -48.57
N ALA A 258 -29.30 15.39 -48.36
CA ALA A 258 -29.40 16.72 -48.97
C ALA A 258 -28.68 17.82 -48.16
N LEU A 259 -28.24 17.52 -46.92
CA LEU A 259 -27.80 18.54 -45.95
C LEU A 259 -26.49 19.23 -46.36
N TRP A 260 -25.47 18.47 -46.78
CA TRP A 260 -24.19 19.04 -47.23
C TRP A 260 -24.29 19.78 -48.57
N ARG A 261 -25.39 19.61 -49.31
CA ARG A 261 -25.68 20.34 -50.55
C ARG A 261 -26.40 21.67 -50.30
N ASP A 262 -26.92 21.90 -49.09
CA ASP A 262 -27.58 23.16 -48.72
C ASP A 262 -26.55 24.21 -48.29
N ALA A 263 -26.33 25.21 -49.15
CA ALA A 263 -25.37 26.27 -48.87
C ALA A 263 -25.63 27.03 -47.56
N GLY A 264 -26.90 27.13 -47.13
CA GLY A 264 -27.25 27.82 -45.89
C GLY A 264 -26.87 27.03 -44.64
N LEU A 265 -26.97 25.70 -44.67
CA LEU A 265 -26.48 24.82 -43.61
C LEU A 265 -24.94 24.84 -43.54
N VAL A 266 -24.26 24.72 -44.68
CA VAL A 266 -22.79 24.75 -44.78
C VAL A 266 -22.20 26.08 -44.30
N GLN A 267 -22.90 27.20 -44.53
CA GLN A 267 -22.48 28.51 -44.05
C GLN A 267 -22.69 28.70 -42.54
N ALA A 268 -23.65 27.99 -41.93
CA ALA A 268 -24.01 28.15 -40.51
C ALA A 268 -23.01 27.49 -39.53
N VAL A 269 -22.10 26.64 -40.03
CA VAL A 269 -21.12 25.89 -39.22
C VAL A 269 -19.69 26.12 -39.68
N ASP A 270 -18.71 25.86 -38.81
CA ASP A 270 -17.28 26.00 -39.12
C ASP A 270 -16.75 24.86 -39.98
N SER A 271 -17.29 23.64 -39.80
CA SER A 271 -16.92 22.47 -40.59
C SER A 271 -18.11 21.53 -40.85
N VAL A 272 -17.99 20.69 -41.87
CA VAL A 272 -18.97 19.63 -42.19
C VAL A 272 -18.23 18.30 -42.17
N LEU A 273 -18.70 17.38 -41.33
CA LEU A 273 -18.22 16.01 -41.27
C LEU A 273 -19.14 15.11 -42.11
N LEU A 274 -18.68 14.76 -43.31
CA LEU A 274 -19.41 13.92 -44.25
C LEU A 274 -19.08 12.44 -44.00
N GLN A 275 -20.08 11.62 -43.64
CA GLN A 275 -19.95 10.16 -43.58
C GLN A 275 -19.82 9.63 -45.01
N ALA A 276 -18.61 9.26 -45.42
CA ALA A 276 -18.32 8.81 -46.77
C ALA A 276 -18.44 7.28 -46.92
N PHE A 277 -19.55 6.77 -46.41
CA PHE A 277 -19.97 5.39 -46.50
C PHE A 277 -21.51 5.32 -46.48
N LEU A 278 -22.04 4.16 -46.84
CA LEU A 278 -23.47 3.87 -46.91
C LEU A 278 -23.83 3.00 -45.71
N GLU A 279 -24.78 3.48 -44.91
CA GLU A 279 -25.47 2.66 -43.92
C GLU A 279 -26.80 2.19 -44.54
N PRO A 280 -26.99 0.89 -44.77
CA PRO A 280 -28.17 0.40 -45.43
C PRO A 280 -29.40 0.49 -44.51
N GLY A 281 -30.48 1.08 -45.02
CA GLY A 281 -31.77 1.13 -44.32
C GLY A 281 -32.56 -0.18 -44.42
N SER A 282 -33.75 -0.19 -43.83
CA SER A 282 -34.69 -1.32 -43.91
C SER A 282 -34.97 -1.73 -45.36
N ALA A 283 -34.97 -3.04 -45.62
CA ALA A 283 -35.15 -3.66 -46.94
C ALA A 283 -34.13 -3.27 -48.04
N ALA A 284 -32.98 -2.68 -47.69
CA ALA A 284 -31.90 -2.45 -48.64
C ALA A 284 -31.23 -3.78 -49.06
N PRO A 285 -31.00 -4.04 -50.36
CA PRO A 285 -30.34 -5.26 -50.81
C PRO A 285 -28.88 -5.32 -50.32
N PRO A 286 -28.30 -6.53 -50.17
CA PRO A 286 -26.88 -6.68 -49.87
C PRO A 286 -26.00 -5.97 -50.89
N GLY A 287 -25.00 -5.24 -50.42
CA GLY A 287 -24.10 -4.50 -51.31
C GLY A 287 -22.95 -3.79 -50.61
N PRO A 288 -21.99 -3.27 -51.40
CA PRO A 288 -20.81 -2.57 -50.90
C PRO A 288 -21.16 -1.29 -50.15
N LEU A 289 -20.42 -1.03 -49.07
CA LEU A 289 -20.68 0.07 -48.14
C LEU A 289 -20.01 1.38 -48.58
N ALA A 290 -18.91 1.33 -49.33
CA ALA A 290 -18.28 2.49 -49.93
C ALA A 290 -17.51 2.09 -51.19
N PRO A 291 -18.19 1.80 -52.32
CA PRO A 291 -17.52 1.48 -53.58
C PRO A 291 -16.53 2.58 -53.98
N GLN A 292 -15.36 2.21 -54.46
CA GLN A 292 -14.29 3.17 -54.75
C GLN A 292 -14.71 4.28 -55.72
N ASP A 293 -15.32 3.93 -56.85
CA ASP A 293 -15.76 4.92 -57.86
C ASP A 293 -16.83 5.88 -57.32
N TRP A 294 -17.73 5.34 -56.49
CA TRP A 294 -18.75 6.13 -55.81
C TRP A 294 -18.13 7.09 -54.80
N PHE A 295 -17.16 6.60 -54.01
CA PHE A 295 -16.45 7.40 -53.01
C PHE A 295 -15.69 8.57 -53.66
N GLU A 296 -14.97 8.33 -54.75
CA GLU A 296 -14.26 9.40 -55.47
C GLU A 296 -15.22 10.44 -56.06
N THR A 297 -16.36 9.99 -56.59
CA THR A 297 -17.42 10.89 -57.10
C THR A 297 -18.01 11.73 -55.98
N LEU A 298 -18.34 11.10 -54.85
CA LEU A 298 -18.85 11.77 -53.65
C LEU A 298 -17.89 12.86 -53.17
N LEU A 299 -16.59 12.56 -53.12
CA LEU A 299 -15.57 13.52 -52.67
C LEU A 299 -15.46 14.72 -53.61
N ASN A 300 -15.55 14.50 -54.92
CA ASN A 300 -15.52 15.60 -55.89
C ASN A 300 -16.74 16.51 -55.73
N ASP A 301 -17.93 15.93 -55.58
CA ASP A 301 -19.17 16.68 -55.39
C ASP A 301 -19.19 17.43 -54.05
N ALA A 302 -18.78 16.75 -52.97
CA ALA A 302 -18.69 17.33 -51.63
C ALA A 302 -17.65 18.45 -51.56
N GLY A 303 -16.49 18.26 -52.20
CA GLY A 303 -15.46 19.29 -52.31
C GLY A 303 -15.97 20.55 -53.00
N ALA A 304 -16.80 20.41 -54.04
CA ALA A 304 -17.42 21.53 -54.73
C ALA A 304 -18.52 22.22 -53.92
N ALA A 305 -19.31 21.47 -53.14
CA ALA A 305 -20.44 22.01 -52.37
C ALA A 305 -20.03 22.63 -51.02
N VAL A 306 -19.12 21.98 -50.29
CA VAL A 306 -18.71 22.37 -48.93
C VAL A 306 -17.47 23.25 -48.93
N GLY A 307 -16.55 22.97 -49.86
CA GLY A 307 -15.23 23.59 -49.93
C GLY A 307 -14.16 22.83 -49.12
N PRO A 308 -12.91 22.78 -49.61
CA PRO A 308 -11.83 21.97 -49.04
C PRO A 308 -11.48 22.30 -47.58
N GLU A 309 -11.54 23.58 -47.21
CA GLU A 309 -11.18 24.09 -45.87
C GLU A 309 -12.22 23.75 -44.78
N LYS A 310 -13.46 23.43 -45.18
CA LYS A 310 -14.56 23.07 -44.27
C LYS A 310 -14.89 21.58 -44.27
N LEU A 311 -14.55 20.88 -45.35
CA LEU A 311 -14.90 19.47 -45.55
C LEU A 311 -14.00 18.56 -44.72
N ARG A 312 -14.61 17.82 -43.81
CA ARG A 312 -14.02 16.69 -43.09
C ARG A 312 -14.75 15.42 -43.51
N VAL A 313 -14.03 14.30 -43.57
CA VAL A 313 -14.57 13.03 -44.07
C VAL A 313 -14.54 11.97 -42.98
N ALA A 314 -15.70 11.43 -42.61
CA ALA A 314 -15.80 10.28 -41.73
C ALA A 314 -15.67 8.99 -42.55
N LEU A 315 -14.70 8.17 -42.16
CA LEU A 315 -14.34 6.91 -42.78
C LEU A 315 -14.84 5.76 -41.89
N GLY A 316 -15.72 4.93 -42.44
CA GLY A 316 -16.30 3.80 -41.73
C GLY A 316 -15.28 2.69 -41.54
N SER A 317 -15.30 2.00 -40.39
CA SER A 317 -14.70 0.68 -40.26
C SER A 317 -15.55 -0.21 -39.37
N PHE A 318 -16.25 -1.14 -40.01
CA PHE A 318 -17.23 -2.05 -39.42
C PHE A 318 -17.69 -3.03 -40.52
N ALA A 319 -18.54 -4.00 -40.17
CA ALA A 319 -19.20 -4.88 -41.13
C ALA A 319 -20.72 -4.70 -41.08
N VAL A 320 -21.40 -5.02 -42.17
CA VAL A 320 -22.86 -5.15 -42.20
C VAL A 320 -23.21 -6.53 -42.72
N MET A 321 -24.13 -7.19 -42.04
CA MET A 321 -24.61 -8.53 -42.34
C MET A 321 -26.07 -8.49 -42.78
N TRP A 322 -26.37 -9.21 -43.86
CA TRP A 322 -27.72 -9.47 -44.35
C TRP A 322 -28.10 -10.94 -44.16
N ALA A 323 -29.36 -11.17 -43.81
CA ALA A 323 -30.01 -12.47 -43.91
C ALA A 323 -31.20 -12.38 -44.87
N GLU A 324 -31.54 -13.50 -45.51
CA GLU A 324 -32.52 -13.58 -46.61
C GLU A 324 -33.93 -13.06 -46.26
N ASP A 325 -34.32 -13.09 -44.97
CA ASP A 325 -35.64 -12.66 -44.47
C ASP A 325 -35.59 -11.54 -43.42
N ASP A 326 -34.41 -11.00 -43.11
CA ASP A 326 -34.30 -9.96 -42.08
C ASP A 326 -34.85 -8.63 -42.63
N ALA A 327 -35.74 -8.00 -41.84
CA ALA A 327 -36.34 -6.72 -42.21
C ALA A 327 -35.30 -5.58 -42.27
N GLU A 328 -34.19 -5.72 -41.53
CA GLU A 328 -33.11 -4.75 -41.45
C GLU A 328 -31.73 -5.44 -41.41
N PRO A 329 -30.74 -4.94 -42.17
CA PRO A 329 -29.36 -5.43 -42.07
C PRO A 329 -28.75 -5.13 -40.70
N THR A 330 -27.87 -6.02 -40.22
CA THR A 330 -27.25 -5.91 -38.90
C THR A 330 -25.83 -5.36 -39.00
N GLY A 331 -25.56 -4.21 -38.37
CA GLY A 331 -24.20 -3.69 -38.20
C GLY A 331 -23.42 -4.48 -37.15
N LEU A 332 -22.17 -4.82 -37.45
CA LEU A 332 -21.27 -5.62 -36.62
C LEU A 332 -19.92 -4.92 -36.47
N ALA A 333 -19.33 -5.04 -35.28
CA ALA A 333 -17.90 -4.78 -35.12
C ALA A 333 -17.11 -5.74 -36.02
N PHE A 334 -16.01 -5.28 -36.59
CA PHE A 334 -15.12 -6.09 -37.42
C PHE A 334 -14.69 -7.37 -36.68
N ALA A 335 -14.35 -7.28 -35.39
CA ALA A 335 -13.99 -8.42 -34.57
C ALA A 335 -15.11 -9.49 -34.47
N GLU A 336 -16.37 -9.06 -34.34
CA GLU A 336 -17.53 -9.97 -34.29
C GLU A 336 -17.80 -10.62 -35.65
N ALA A 337 -17.73 -9.85 -36.72
CA ALA A 337 -17.88 -10.40 -38.07
C ALA A 337 -16.81 -11.46 -38.37
N MET A 338 -15.55 -11.21 -37.99
CA MET A 338 -14.48 -12.19 -38.13
C MET A 338 -14.68 -13.42 -37.23
N ARG A 339 -15.25 -13.25 -36.02
CA ARG A 339 -15.63 -14.38 -35.15
C ARG A 339 -16.66 -15.29 -35.82
N LEU A 340 -17.74 -14.71 -36.36
CA LEU A 340 -18.80 -15.45 -37.05
C LEU A 340 -18.27 -16.20 -38.29
N LEU A 341 -17.45 -15.53 -39.11
CA LEU A 341 -16.85 -16.14 -40.30
C LEU A 341 -15.88 -17.28 -39.96
N ALA A 342 -15.05 -17.09 -38.94
CA ALA A 342 -14.09 -18.10 -38.52
C ALA A 342 -14.77 -19.32 -37.88
N ARG A 343 -15.89 -19.12 -37.16
CA ARG A 343 -16.73 -20.21 -36.64
C ARG A 343 -17.33 -21.07 -37.77
N ASN A 344 -17.70 -20.44 -38.88
CA ASN A 344 -18.32 -21.11 -40.03
C ASN A 344 -17.32 -21.47 -41.16
N ALA A 345 -16.02 -21.47 -40.85
CA ALA A 345 -14.94 -21.84 -41.79
C ALA A 345 -15.04 -21.14 -43.17
N SER A 346 -15.47 -19.88 -43.18
CA SER A 346 -15.76 -19.13 -44.40
C SER A 346 -14.50 -18.51 -45.01
N THR A 347 -14.61 -18.03 -46.25
CA THR A 347 -13.54 -17.27 -46.91
C THR A 347 -13.90 -15.79 -47.00
N VAL A 348 -12.92 -14.94 -46.75
CA VAL A 348 -13.04 -13.49 -46.86
C VAL A 348 -12.16 -13.01 -48.01
N GLY A 349 -12.71 -12.14 -48.87
CA GLY A 349 -11.96 -11.59 -49.98
C GLY A 349 -12.52 -10.27 -50.49
N LEU A 350 -11.72 -9.57 -51.29
CA LEU A 350 -12.09 -8.29 -51.88
C LEU A 350 -12.94 -8.50 -53.14
N ASP A 351 -14.08 -7.81 -53.22
CA ASP A 351 -14.86 -7.74 -54.46
C ASP A 351 -14.16 -6.78 -55.45
N ALA A 352 -13.80 -7.30 -56.62
CA ALA A 352 -12.99 -6.57 -57.60
C ALA A 352 -13.73 -5.38 -58.24
N GLY A 353 -15.07 -5.36 -58.22
CA GLY A 353 -15.87 -4.29 -58.83
C GLY A 353 -16.05 -3.08 -57.91
N SER A 354 -16.19 -3.32 -56.60
CA SER A 354 -16.40 -2.26 -55.61
C SER A 354 -15.13 -1.89 -54.83
N LEU A 355 -14.14 -2.78 -54.80
CA LEU A 355 -12.96 -2.72 -53.92
C LEU A 355 -13.36 -2.65 -52.43
N ASN A 356 -14.46 -3.30 -52.06
CA ASN A 356 -14.87 -3.54 -50.67
C ASN A 356 -14.79 -5.04 -50.38
N THR A 357 -14.50 -5.38 -49.14
CA THR A 357 -14.39 -6.77 -48.72
C THR A 357 -15.79 -7.37 -48.56
N ARG A 358 -15.93 -8.62 -48.99
CA ARG A 358 -17.17 -9.40 -48.96
C ARG A 358 -16.90 -10.81 -48.44
N ALA A 359 -17.84 -11.35 -47.69
CA ALA A 359 -17.84 -12.75 -47.30
C ALA A 359 -19.27 -13.29 -47.22
N THR A 360 -19.42 -14.61 -47.40
CA THR A 360 -20.68 -15.30 -47.13
C THR A 360 -20.45 -16.53 -46.27
N TYR A 361 -21.45 -16.89 -45.47
CA TYR A 361 -21.44 -18.13 -44.71
C TYR A 361 -22.86 -18.68 -44.55
N VAL A 362 -22.97 -19.98 -44.29
CA VAL A 362 -24.25 -20.61 -43.94
C VAL A 362 -24.32 -20.71 -42.42
N ALA A 363 -25.30 -20.04 -41.81
CA ALA A 363 -25.48 -20.06 -40.36
C ALA A 363 -26.02 -21.41 -39.88
N GLU A 364 -26.00 -21.65 -38.56
CA GLU A 364 -26.47 -22.93 -37.97
C GLU A 364 -27.95 -23.22 -38.23
N ASP A 365 -28.75 -22.18 -38.50
CA ASP A 365 -30.14 -22.30 -38.91
C ASP A 365 -30.33 -22.69 -40.39
N GLY A 366 -29.23 -22.94 -41.11
CA GLY A 366 -29.21 -23.36 -42.51
C GLY A 366 -29.39 -22.22 -43.52
N ARG A 367 -29.51 -20.97 -43.06
CA ARG A 367 -29.73 -19.79 -43.93
C ARG A 367 -28.39 -19.13 -44.28
N GLU A 368 -28.27 -18.64 -45.51
CA GLU A 368 -27.09 -17.88 -45.95
C GLU A 368 -27.03 -16.50 -45.28
N ARG A 369 -25.81 -16.05 -44.99
CA ARG A 369 -25.50 -14.71 -44.49
C ARG A 369 -24.49 -14.09 -45.43
N GLU A 370 -24.77 -12.86 -45.84
CA GLU A 370 -23.86 -12.07 -46.66
C GLU A 370 -23.34 -10.87 -45.86
N LEU A 371 -22.02 -10.67 -45.87
CA LEU A 371 -21.34 -9.63 -45.14
C LEU A 371 -20.54 -8.74 -46.09
N TRP A 372 -20.67 -7.43 -45.88
CA TRP A 372 -19.84 -6.42 -46.51
C TRP A 372 -19.10 -5.62 -45.45
N PHE A 373 -17.85 -5.28 -45.75
CA PHE A 373 -16.93 -4.70 -44.77
C PHE A 373 -16.42 -3.34 -45.23
N LEU A 374 -16.21 -2.48 -44.25
CA LEU A 374 -15.22 -1.42 -44.30
C LEU A 374 -14.08 -1.80 -43.35
N ASP A 375 -12.92 -2.08 -43.91
CA ASP A 375 -11.76 -2.64 -43.22
C ASP A 375 -10.47 -1.92 -43.66
N ALA A 376 -9.31 -2.46 -43.32
CA ALA A 376 -8.05 -1.86 -43.72
C ALA A 376 -7.87 -1.81 -45.26
N ALA A 377 -8.48 -2.71 -46.05
CA ALA A 377 -8.39 -2.66 -47.51
C ALA A 377 -9.13 -1.44 -48.07
N SER A 378 -10.40 -1.30 -47.70
CA SER A 378 -11.22 -0.17 -48.15
C SER A 378 -10.67 1.15 -47.61
N LEU A 379 -10.23 1.18 -46.35
CA LEU A 379 -9.69 2.39 -45.74
C LEU A 379 -8.37 2.84 -46.38
N HIS A 380 -7.50 1.90 -46.76
CA HIS A 380 -6.29 2.22 -47.53
C HIS A 380 -6.65 2.93 -48.83
N ASN A 381 -7.62 2.39 -49.57
CA ASN A 381 -8.08 2.95 -50.85
C ASN A 381 -8.73 4.33 -50.68
N GLN A 382 -9.56 4.49 -49.65
CA GLN A 382 -10.21 5.77 -49.33
C GLN A 382 -9.20 6.85 -48.94
N LEU A 383 -8.23 6.54 -48.07
CA LEU A 383 -7.17 7.47 -47.71
C LEU A 383 -6.26 7.79 -48.90
N LYS A 384 -6.02 6.83 -49.80
CA LYS A 384 -5.26 7.07 -51.02
C LYS A 384 -5.99 8.05 -51.95
N ALA A 385 -7.30 7.90 -52.10
CA ALA A 385 -8.13 8.84 -52.85
C ALA A 385 -8.20 10.23 -52.21
N LEU A 386 -8.08 10.33 -50.89
CA LEU A 386 -8.02 11.60 -50.18
C LEU A 386 -6.67 12.32 -50.31
N GLY A 387 -5.56 11.60 -50.49
CA GLY A 387 -4.20 12.18 -50.48
C GLY A 387 -3.95 13.30 -51.49
N ASP A 388 -4.58 13.24 -52.67
CA ASP A 388 -4.45 14.29 -53.70
C ASP A 388 -5.42 15.47 -53.49
N ARG A 389 -6.34 15.37 -52.53
CA ARG A 389 -7.41 16.32 -52.25
C ARG A 389 -7.13 17.03 -50.92
N ARG A 390 -6.79 18.32 -50.97
CA ARG A 390 -6.59 19.15 -49.76
C ARG A 390 -7.92 19.30 -49.01
N ILE A 391 -8.23 18.42 -48.06
CA ILE A 391 -9.41 18.51 -47.19
C ILE A 391 -9.00 18.83 -45.74
N ALA A 392 -9.95 19.33 -44.94
CA ALA A 392 -9.69 19.82 -43.59
C ALA A 392 -9.41 18.71 -42.56
N GLY A 393 -9.87 17.49 -42.78
CA GLY A 393 -9.71 16.42 -41.79
C GLY A 393 -10.35 15.10 -42.15
N VAL A 394 -9.94 14.04 -41.47
CA VAL A 394 -10.57 12.71 -41.50
C VAL A 394 -11.00 12.29 -40.11
N ALA A 395 -12.08 11.50 -40.01
CA ALA A 395 -12.54 10.91 -38.76
C ALA A 395 -12.73 9.40 -38.89
N LEU A 396 -12.17 8.61 -37.99
CA LEU A 396 -12.51 7.18 -37.88
C LEU A 396 -13.91 7.02 -37.27
N TRP A 397 -14.77 6.26 -37.93
CA TRP A 397 -16.18 6.09 -37.56
C TRP A 397 -16.57 4.59 -37.48
N ALA A 398 -16.76 3.98 -36.31
CA ALA A 398 -16.57 4.49 -34.96
C ALA A 398 -15.53 3.65 -34.21
N VAL A 399 -14.94 4.23 -33.16
CA VAL A 399 -14.01 3.52 -32.28
C VAL A 399 -14.69 2.32 -31.62
N GLY A 400 -14.00 1.18 -31.54
CA GLY A 400 -14.48 -0.08 -30.98
C GLY A 400 -15.14 -1.00 -32.02
N LEU A 401 -15.35 -0.55 -33.26
CA LEU A 401 -15.95 -1.35 -34.33
C LEU A 401 -14.96 -1.72 -35.44
N GLU A 402 -13.81 -1.08 -35.45
CA GLU A 402 -12.89 -1.08 -36.58
C GLU A 402 -12.04 -2.35 -36.72
N ASP A 403 -11.52 -2.52 -37.93
CA ASP A 403 -10.32 -3.30 -38.16
C ASP A 403 -9.13 -2.66 -37.41
N PRO A 404 -8.36 -3.39 -36.59
CA PRO A 404 -7.19 -2.85 -35.88
C PRO A 404 -6.18 -2.13 -36.79
N GLY A 405 -6.10 -2.52 -38.07
CA GLY A 405 -5.29 -1.87 -39.09
C GLY A 405 -5.69 -0.43 -39.38
N ALA A 406 -6.93 -0.03 -39.07
CA ALA A 406 -7.43 1.33 -39.25
C ALA A 406 -6.60 2.36 -38.48
N TRP A 407 -6.18 2.04 -37.26
CA TRP A 407 -5.33 2.91 -36.46
C TRP A 407 -3.97 3.16 -37.11
N THR A 408 -3.38 2.13 -37.71
CA THR A 408 -2.11 2.28 -38.45
C THR A 408 -2.30 3.19 -39.66
N LEU A 409 -3.41 3.03 -40.39
CA LEU A 409 -3.70 3.80 -41.60
C LEU A 409 -4.05 5.27 -41.31
N VAL A 410 -4.86 5.54 -40.29
CA VAL A 410 -5.26 6.92 -39.92
C VAL A 410 -4.08 7.71 -39.35
N THR A 411 -3.15 7.06 -38.64
CA THR A 411 -2.00 7.73 -38.02
C THR A 411 -0.80 7.86 -38.95
N ARG A 412 -0.51 6.84 -39.77
CA ARG A 412 0.69 6.78 -40.65
C ARG A 412 0.40 6.99 -42.14
N GLY A 413 -0.85 6.89 -42.57
CA GLY A 413 -1.26 7.02 -43.98
C GLY A 413 -1.10 5.74 -44.81
N PRO A 414 -1.56 5.76 -46.08
CA PRO A 414 -1.50 4.62 -46.99
C PRO A 414 -0.15 4.54 -47.73
N ASP A 415 0.83 3.80 -47.19
CA ASP A 415 2.14 3.55 -47.83
C ASP A 415 2.36 2.06 -48.18
N THR A 416 3.18 1.81 -49.20
CA THR A 416 3.68 0.50 -49.65
C THR A 416 4.37 -0.33 -48.57
N GLN A 417 4.98 0.29 -47.55
CA GLN A 417 5.53 -0.42 -46.39
C GLN A 417 4.43 -0.85 -45.37
N ALA A 418 3.21 -0.30 -45.47
CA ALA A 418 2.11 -0.62 -44.55
C ALA A 418 1.58 -2.06 -44.73
N ALA A 419 1.80 -2.69 -45.88
CA ALA A 419 1.35 -4.07 -46.12
C ALA A 419 1.91 -5.08 -45.09
N ALA A 420 3.14 -4.87 -44.60
CA ALA A 420 3.71 -5.70 -43.54
C ALA A 420 3.10 -5.39 -42.15
N ALA A 421 2.80 -4.13 -41.87
CA ALA A 421 2.20 -3.70 -40.59
C ALA A 421 0.73 -4.13 -40.46
N LEU A 422 0.03 -4.26 -41.58
CA LEU A 422 -1.38 -4.67 -41.63
C LEU A 422 -1.57 -6.19 -41.79
N ALA A 423 -0.49 -6.96 -41.99
CA ALA A 423 -0.57 -8.40 -42.26
C ALA A 423 -1.11 -9.20 -41.08
N SER A 424 -0.79 -8.77 -39.85
CA SER A 424 -1.21 -9.44 -38.62
C SER A 424 -2.45 -8.76 -38.03
N VAL A 425 -3.49 -9.53 -37.72
CA VAL A 425 -4.75 -9.00 -37.17
C VAL A 425 -5.04 -9.67 -35.84
N SER A 426 -5.20 -8.91 -34.76
CA SER A 426 -5.56 -9.43 -33.44
C SER A 426 -6.54 -8.51 -32.75
N PHE A 427 -7.33 -9.04 -31.82
CA PHE A 427 -8.41 -8.33 -31.13
C PHE A 427 -8.15 -8.25 -29.61
N PRO A 428 -7.17 -7.46 -29.16
CA PRO A 428 -6.85 -7.36 -27.74
C PRO A 428 -7.89 -6.57 -26.92
N ASP A 429 -8.64 -5.66 -27.55
CA ASP A 429 -9.70 -4.85 -26.92
C ASP A 429 -11.11 -5.40 -27.11
N TYR A 430 -11.25 -6.64 -27.59
CA TYR A 430 -12.55 -7.21 -27.85
C TYR A 430 -12.63 -8.63 -27.33
N VAL A 431 -13.69 -8.91 -26.58
CA VAL A 431 -14.08 -10.24 -26.14
C VAL A 431 -15.48 -10.52 -26.69
N GLY A 432 -15.60 -11.61 -27.44
CA GLY A 432 -16.88 -12.10 -27.92
C GLY A 432 -17.66 -12.75 -26.78
N TYR A 433 -18.98 -12.65 -26.81
CA TYR A 433 -19.85 -13.30 -25.83
C TYR A 433 -20.87 -14.20 -26.52
N GLU A 434 -21.14 -15.35 -25.91
CA GLU A 434 -22.22 -16.23 -26.31
C GLU A 434 -22.92 -16.86 -25.09
N GLY A 435 -24.11 -17.42 -25.30
CA GLY A 435 -24.91 -18.00 -24.23
C GLY A 435 -25.55 -16.95 -23.30
N THR A 436 -26.22 -17.44 -22.24
CA THR A 436 -26.87 -16.61 -21.22
C THR A 436 -26.76 -17.27 -19.85
N GLY A 437 -26.81 -16.46 -18.79
CA GLY A 437 -26.73 -16.91 -17.41
C GLY A 437 -25.59 -16.24 -16.63
N PRO A 438 -25.52 -16.49 -15.31
CA PRO A 438 -24.63 -15.74 -14.44
C PRO A 438 -23.22 -16.33 -14.36
N PHE A 439 -22.98 -17.56 -14.83
CA PHE A 439 -21.64 -18.15 -14.82
C PHE A 439 -20.94 -17.91 -16.14
N ARG A 440 -19.61 -17.83 -16.09
CA ARG A 440 -18.77 -17.53 -17.26
C ARG A 440 -17.63 -18.53 -17.37
N ARG A 441 -17.27 -18.85 -18.62
CA ARG A 441 -16.07 -19.62 -18.95
C ARG A 441 -15.47 -19.18 -20.27
N ILE A 442 -14.19 -19.41 -20.48
CA ILE A 442 -13.57 -19.17 -21.80
C ILE A 442 -13.99 -20.30 -22.75
N ALA A 443 -14.84 -19.97 -23.72
CA ALA A 443 -15.27 -20.90 -24.76
C ALA A 443 -14.21 -21.10 -25.83
N GLN A 444 -13.51 -20.01 -26.21
CA GLN A 444 -12.49 -20.04 -27.24
C GLN A 444 -11.38 -19.03 -26.96
N SER A 445 -10.13 -19.49 -27.06
CA SER A 445 -8.94 -18.62 -27.02
C SER A 445 -8.79 -17.81 -28.30
N GLY A 446 -8.28 -16.58 -28.18
CA GLY A 446 -8.01 -15.71 -29.32
C GLY A 446 -6.94 -16.27 -30.25
N VAL A 447 -7.08 -15.99 -31.54
CA VAL A 447 -6.11 -16.34 -32.59
C VAL A 447 -5.80 -15.11 -33.42
N THR A 448 -4.53 -14.77 -33.50
CA THR A 448 -4.03 -13.72 -34.41
C THR A 448 -4.21 -14.19 -35.86
N GLY A 449 -4.95 -13.43 -36.67
CA GLY A 449 -5.10 -13.65 -38.10
C GLY A 449 -3.86 -13.29 -38.89
N GLN A 450 -3.81 -13.75 -40.13
CA GLN A 450 -2.78 -13.40 -41.12
C GLN A 450 -3.47 -13.12 -42.46
N ARG A 451 -3.23 -11.93 -43.00
CA ARG A 451 -3.75 -11.49 -44.30
C ARG A 451 -2.66 -10.92 -45.19
N ARG A 452 -2.95 -10.89 -46.49
CA ARG A 452 -2.09 -10.31 -47.53
C ARG A 452 -2.91 -9.40 -48.44
N PHE A 453 -2.35 -8.25 -48.75
CA PHE A 453 -2.90 -7.30 -49.72
C PHE A 453 -2.16 -7.39 -51.06
N PHE A 454 -2.90 -7.16 -52.12
CA PHE A 454 -2.39 -6.99 -53.48
C PHE A 454 -2.65 -5.55 -53.90
N LEU A 455 -1.57 -4.85 -54.28
CA LEU A 455 -1.63 -3.46 -54.73
C LEU A 455 -1.56 -3.43 -56.26
N ASP A 456 -2.40 -2.61 -56.86
CA ASP A 456 -2.26 -2.23 -58.26
C ASP A 456 -0.99 -1.36 -58.43
N PRO A 457 -0.01 -1.77 -59.24
CA PRO A 457 1.22 -1.00 -59.42
C PRO A 457 1.03 0.40 -60.02
N ALA A 458 -0.08 0.65 -60.73
CA ALA A 458 -0.35 1.91 -61.41
C ALA A 458 -1.04 2.93 -60.49
N THR A 459 -2.02 2.49 -59.70
CA THR A 459 -2.82 3.39 -58.85
C THR A 459 -2.39 3.35 -57.38
N GLY A 460 -1.71 2.28 -56.96
CA GLY A 460 -1.38 2.01 -55.56
C GLY A 460 -2.59 1.60 -54.73
N LEU A 461 -3.75 1.34 -55.34
CA LEU A 461 -4.94 0.85 -54.65
C LEU A 461 -4.83 -0.64 -54.35
N VAL A 462 -5.36 -1.06 -53.21
CA VAL A 462 -5.61 -2.47 -52.89
C VAL A 462 -6.69 -3.00 -53.83
N ASN A 463 -6.32 -3.98 -54.66
CA ASN A 463 -7.21 -4.65 -55.60
C ASN A 463 -7.42 -6.15 -55.29
N GLY A 464 -6.81 -6.62 -54.20
CA GLY A 464 -7.07 -7.94 -53.64
C GLY A 464 -6.69 -8.03 -52.17
N GLU A 465 -7.44 -8.83 -51.43
CA GLU A 465 -7.14 -9.22 -50.05
C GLU A 465 -7.39 -10.73 -49.90
N ILE A 466 -6.45 -11.41 -49.25
CA ILE A 466 -6.57 -12.84 -48.92
C ILE A 466 -6.19 -13.04 -47.45
N TYR A 467 -7.04 -13.75 -46.71
CA TYR A 467 -6.72 -14.24 -45.37
C TYR A 467 -6.12 -15.65 -45.45
N ASP A 468 -4.83 -15.78 -45.14
CA ASP A 468 -4.18 -17.09 -44.98
C ASP A 468 -4.66 -17.78 -43.69
N ARG A 469 -5.02 -16.97 -42.67
CA ARG A 469 -5.66 -17.42 -41.43
C ARG A 469 -6.61 -16.34 -40.92
N LEU A 470 -7.88 -16.69 -40.70
CA LEU A 470 -8.84 -15.74 -40.12
C LEU A 470 -8.48 -15.43 -38.65
N PRO A 471 -8.47 -14.15 -38.25
CA PRO A 471 -8.39 -13.75 -36.85
C PRO A 471 -9.64 -14.20 -36.08
N ARG A 472 -9.46 -14.54 -34.80
CA ARG A 472 -10.55 -14.87 -33.88
C ARG A 472 -10.32 -14.15 -32.55
N PRO A 473 -11.33 -13.46 -32.00
CA PRO A 473 -11.22 -12.90 -30.66
C PRO A 473 -11.33 -13.99 -29.60
N VAL A 474 -10.95 -13.66 -28.36
CA VAL A 474 -11.32 -14.50 -27.21
C VAL A 474 -12.85 -14.48 -27.10
N THR A 475 -13.46 -15.64 -26.84
CA THR A 475 -14.91 -15.75 -26.65
C THR A 475 -15.21 -16.30 -25.26
N VAL A 476 -16.08 -15.62 -24.53
CA VAL A 476 -16.61 -16.01 -23.23
C VAL A 476 -18.02 -16.55 -23.41
N GLU A 477 -18.28 -17.74 -22.90
CA GLU A 477 -19.62 -18.29 -22.80
C GLU A 477 -20.23 -17.94 -21.45
N ARG A 478 -21.48 -17.47 -21.48
CA ARG A 478 -22.35 -17.32 -20.33
C ARG A 478 -23.28 -18.53 -20.22
N TYR A 479 -23.34 -19.14 -19.04
CA TYR A 479 -24.14 -20.35 -18.80
C TYR A 479 -24.81 -20.33 -17.42
N GLY A 480 -25.65 -21.33 -17.15
CA GLY A 480 -26.46 -21.41 -15.93
C GLY A 480 -27.75 -20.59 -16.02
N HIS A 481 -28.35 -20.49 -17.20
CA HIS A 481 -29.62 -19.80 -17.40
C HIS A 481 -30.74 -20.43 -16.56
N ALA A 482 -31.46 -19.61 -15.79
CA ALA A 482 -32.60 -20.03 -14.99
C ALA A 482 -33.87 -19.30 -15.46
N PRO A 483 -34.87 -19.99 -16.02
CA PRO A 483 -36.11 -19.34 -16.45
C PRO A 483 -37.02 -18.99 -15.26
N GLY A 484 -37.77 -17.91 -15.39
CA GLY A 484 -38.75 -17.43 -14.41
C GLY A 484 -38.20 -16.41 -13.41
N LYS A 485 -39.07 -15.92 -12.53
CA LYS A 485 -38.74 -14.91 -11.51
C LYS A 485 -37.89 -15.50 -10.38
N VAL A 486 -36.60 -15.66 -10.63
CA VAL A 486 -35.62 -16.25 -9.71
C VAL A 486 -34.49 -15.27 -9.45
N VAL A 487 -34.03 -15.15 -8.20
CA VAL A 487 -32.89 -14.28 -7.83
C VAL A 487 -31.92 -14.99 -6.89
N ALA A 488 -30.63 -14.76 -7.09
CA ALA A 488 -29.60 -15.06 -6.08
C ALA A 488 -29.12 -13.77 -5.42
N LEU A 489 -29.05 -13.79 -4.08
CA LEU A 489 -28.36 -12.74 -3.32
C LEU A 489 -26.93 -13.18 -3.05
N THR A 490 -25.98 -12.34 -3.45
CA THR A 490 -24.56 -12.55 -3.22
C THR A 490 -23.95 -11.37 -2.47
N PHE A 491 -22.97 -11.66 -1.62
CA PHE A 491 -22.25 -10.67 -0.83
C PHE A 491 -20.75 -10.79 -1.01
N ASP A 492 -20.09 -9.68 -1.34
CA ASP A 492 -18.65 -9.61 -1.57
C ASP A 492 -17.96 -8.84 -0.43
N ASP A 493 -16.63 -9.01 -0.31
CA ASP A 493 -15.70 -8.42 0.67
C ASP A 493 -15.66 -9.02 2.08
N GLY A 494 -16.69 -9.72 2.53
CA GLY A 494 -16.78 -10.24 3.89
C GLY A 494 -15.73 -11.29 4.28
N PRO A 495 -15.74 -11.75 5.55
CA PRO A 495 -16.66 -11.33 6.62
C PRO A 495 -16.18 -10.09 7.41
N ASP A 496 -17.11 -9.21 7.78
CA ASP A 496 -16.95 -8.18 8.82
C ASP A 496 -17.59 -8.65 10.16
N GLN A 497 -17.08 -8.14 11.29
CA GLN A 497 -17.58 -8.54 12.61
C GLN A 497 -19.06 -8.21 12.84
N SER A 498 -19.53 -7.05 12.35
CA SER A 498 -20.85 -6.51 12.64
C SER A 498 -21.78 -6.67 11.43
N PHE A 499 -21.38 -6.19 10.26
CA PHE A 499 -22.27 -6.12 9.10
C PHE A 499 -22.63 -7.50 8.55
N THR A 500 -21.64 -8.39 8.37
CA THR A 500 -21.90 -9.78 7.99
C THR A 500 -22.78 -10.50 9.01
N ALA A 501 -22.58 -10.26 10.31
CA ALA A 501 -23.38 -10.88 11.36
C ALA A 501 -24.86 -10.44 11.29
N ASP A 502 -25.11 -9.15 11.09
CA ASP A 502 -26.45 -8.57 10.97
C ASP A 502 -27.15 -9.01 9.67
N ILE A 503 -26.40 -9.17 8.57
CA ILE A 503 -26.92 -9.74 7.32
C ILE A 503 -27.34 -11.20 7.53
N LEU A 504 -26.51 -12.02 8.19
CA LEU A 504 -26.85 -13.41 8.50
C LEU A 504 -28.09 -13.50 9.40
N ASP A 505 -28.23 -12.62 10.40
CA ASP A 505 -29.43 -12.56 11.24
C ASP A 505 -30.68 -12.21 10.41
N THR A 506 -30.56 -11.26 9.48
CA THR A 506 -31.65 -10.85 8.59
C THR A 506 -32.05 -11.98 7.65
N LEU A 507 -31.08 -12.63 6.99
CA LEU A 507 -31.31 -13.75 6.07
C LEU A 507 -32.00 -14.92 6.78
N LYS A 508 -31.56 -15.25 7.98
CA LYS A 508 -32.18 -16.28 8.84
C LYS A 508 -33.61 -15.91 9.24
N ALA A 509 -33.86 -14.66 9.62
CA ALA A 509 -35.20 -14.18 9.96
C ALA A 509 -36.16 -14.20 8.75
N LYS A 510 -35.63 -14.02 7.55
CA LYS A 510 -36.38 -14.05 6.29
C LYS A 510 -36.46 -15.43 5.64
N ASP A 511 -35.79 -16.45 6.17
CA ASP A 511 -35.67 -17.78 5.56
C ASP A 511 -35.17 -17.70 4.11
N VAL A 512 -34.01 -17.03 3.94
CA VAL A 512 -33.33 -16.86 2.65
C VAL A 512 -31.89 -17.31 2.78
N THR A 513 -31.43 -18.16 1.87
CA THR A 513 -30.00 -18.49 1.71
C THR A 513 -29.36 -17.55 0.70
N ALA A 514 -28.05 -17.32 0.85
CA ALA A 514 -27.25 -16.42 0.04
C ALA A 514 -25.87 -17.02 -0.20
N THR A 515 -25.10 -16.44 -1.11
CA THR A 515 -23.71 -16.85 -1.40
C THR A 515 -22.74 -15.73 -1.01
N PHE A 516 -21.74 -16.02 -0.18
CA PHE A 516 -20.76 -15.04 0.31
C PHE A 516 -19.40 -15.27 -0.35
N PHE A 517 -18.90 -14.31 -1.12
CA PHE A 517 -17.55 -14.33 -1.67
C PHE A 517 -16.59 -13.68 -0.66
N VAL A 518 -15.83 -14.51 0.05
CA VAL A 518 -15.05 -14.06 1.21
C VAL A 518 -13.59 -13.77 0.87
N ILE A 519 -13.01 -12.81 1.59
CA ILE A 519 -11.59 -12.46 1.53
C ILE A 519 -10.81 -13.21 2.60
N GLY A 520 -9.70 -13.87 2.24
CA GLY A 520 -8.90 -14.67 3.17
C GLY A 520 -8.40 -13.93 4.39
N GLY A 521 -7.93 -12.69 4.23
CA GLY A 521 -7.54 -11.82 5.36
C GLY A 521 -8.65 -11.58 6.39
N ASN A 522 -9.90 -11.54 5.94
CA ASN A 522 -11.09 -11.39 6.79
C ASN A 522 -11.49 -12.71 7.45
N VAL A 523 -11.41 -13.83 6.70
CA VAL A 523 -11.62 -15.17 7.24
C VAL A 523 -10.65 -15.51 8.38
N VAL A 524 -9.38 -15.08 8.29
CA VAL A 524 -8.39 -15.27 9.37
C VAL A 524 -8.79 -14.54 10.66
N GLN A 525 -9.44 -13.39 10.53
CA GLN A 525 -9.89 -12.57 11.65
C GLN A 525 -11.20 -13.08 12.26
N PHE A 526 -12.16 -13.45 11.42
CA PHE A 526 -13.52 -13.83 11.83
C PHE A 526 -13.93 -15.25 11.36
N PRO A 527 -13.16 -16.30 11.69
CA PRO A 527 -13.45 -17.67 11.22
C PRO A 527 -14.78 -18.22 11.76
N ASP A 528 -15.27 -17.70 12.88
CA ASP A 528 -16.54 -18.13 13.48
C ASP A 528 -17.76 -17.71 12.64
N LEU A 529 -17.71 -16.54 11.99
CA LEU A 529 -18.76 -16.08 11.08
C LEU A 529 -18.83 -16.97 9.82
N VAL A 530 -17.67 -17.39 9.30
CA VAL A 530 -17.62 -18.32 8.16
C VAL A 530 -18.19 -19.69 8.53
N ARG A 531 -17.90 -20.21 9.74
CA ARG A 531 -18.55 -21.43 10.23
C ARG A 531 -20.06 -21.26 10.39
N ARG A 532 -20.51 -20.08 10.83
CA ARG A 532 -21.92 -19.74 10.94
C ARG A 532 -22.60 -19.70 9.57
N MET A 533 -22.00 -19.06 8.57
CA MET A 533 -22.47 -19.10 7.17
C MET A 533 -22.70 -20.56 6.74
N VAL A 534 -21.74 -21.43 7.03
CA VAL A 534 -21.86 -22.84 6.66
C VAL A 534 -23.01 -23.54 7.40
N ALA A 535 -23.10 -23.34 8.72
CA ALA A 535 -24.10 -23.95 9.56
C ALA A 535 -25.53 -23.49 9.25
N GLU A 536 -25.70 -22.24 8.80
CA GLU A 536 -27.01 -21.64 8.48
C GLU A 536 -27.47 -21.91 7.04
N GLY A 537 -26.67 -22.62 6.24
CA GLY A 537 -27.09 -23.09 4.90
C GLY A 537 -26.55 -22.27 3.73
N HIS A 538 -25.76 -21.21 3.99
CA HIS A 538 -25.23 -20.32 2.96
C HIS A 538 -24.08 -20.96 2.18
N GLU A 539 -23.90 -20.49 0.94
CA GLU A 539 -22.74 -20.84 0.13
C GLU A 539 -21.58 -19.88 0.37
N ILE A 540 -20.37 -20.38 0.17
CA ILE A 540 -19.15 -19.58 0.26
C ILE A 540 -18.44 -19.68 -1.07
N GLY A 541 -18.10 -18.55 -1.66
CA GLY A 541 -17.19 -18.42 -2.79
C GLY A 541 -15.88 -17.76 -2.38
N SER A 542 -14.89 -17.87 -3.26
CA SER A 542 -13.59 -17.23 -3.12
C SER A 542 -13.61 -15.82 -3.73
N HIS A 543 -13.16 -14.83 -2.96
CA HIS A 543 -12.86 -13.48 -3.44
C HIS A 543 -11.37 -13.13 -3.28
N THR A 544 -10.50 -14.15 -3.43
CA THR A 544 -9.03 -14.12 -3.20
C THR A 544 -8.60 -13.95 -1.74
N PHE A 545 -7.30 -14.09 -1.44
CA PHE A 545 -6.82 -14.01 -0.06
C PHE A 545 -6.64 -12.56 0.42
N PHE A 546 -6.06 -11.70 -0.43
CA PHE A 546 -5.72 -10.31 -0.09
C PHE A 546 -6.52 -9.25 -0.84
N HIS A 547 -7.47 -9.63 -1.71
CA HIS A 547 -8.26 -8.69 -2.51
C HIS A 547 -7.42 -7.69 -3.34
N PRO A 548 -6.46 -8.19 -4.15
CA PRO A 548 -5.62 -7.35 -5.01
C PRO A 548 -6.44 -6.68 -6.12
N GLU A 549 -5.99 -5.50 -6.58
CA GLU A 549 -6.42 -4.92 -7.85
C GLU A 549 -5.82 -5.75 -9.02
N ASP A 550 -6.63 -6.02 -10.04
CA ASP A 550 -6.41 -7.09 -11.03
C ASP A 550 -5.30 -6.79 -12.05
N ASP A 551 -4.94 -5.53 -12.28
CA ASP A 551 -4.13 -5.05 -13.40
C ASP A 551 -2.63 -5.41 -13.35
N ALA A 552 -2.19 -6.28 -12.43
CA ALA A 552 -0.78 -6.70 -12.34
C ALA A 552 -0.50 -8.09 -11.73
N LEU A 553 -1.47 -9.03 -11.69
CA LEU A 553 -1.22 -10.34 -11.08
C LEU A 553 -0.73 -11.37 -12.10
N GLY A 554 0.53 -11.79 -11.95
CA GLY A 554 1.06 -12.93 -12.69
C GLY A 554 0.39 -14.26 -12.27
N PRO A 555 0.35 -15.28 -13.14
CA PRO A 555 -0.34 -16.55 -12.87
C PRO A 555 0.05 -17.22 -11.54
N GLU A 556 1.34 -17.15 -11.17
CA GLU A 556 1.85 -17.71 -9.91
C GLU A 556 1.23 -17.05 -8.67
N ARG A 557 0.99 -15.72 -8.72
CA ARG A 557 0.36 -15.01 -7.61
C ARG A 557 -1.14 -15.31 -7.55
N SER A 558 -1.82 -15.36 -8.69
CA SER A 558 -3.23 -15.75 -8.74
C SER A 558 -3.46 -17.14 -8.16
N GLN A 559 -2.61 -18.12 -8.53
CA GLN A 559 -2.65 -19.45 -7.94
C GLN A 559 -2.43 -19.43 -6.42
N LEU A 560 -1.45 -18.65 -5.94
CA LEU A 560 -1.19 -18.50 -4.51
C LEU A 560 -2.41 -17.94 -3.75
N GLU A 561 -3.02 -16.88 -4.26
CA GLU A 561 -4.20 -16.23 -3.66
C GLU A 561 -5.38 -17.20 -3.56
N LEU A 562 -5.65 -17.94 -4.65
CA LEU A 562 -6.73 -18.92 -4.73
C LEU A 562 -6.48 -20.10 -3.79
N ASN A 563 -5.32 -20.76 -3.89
CA ASN A 563 -5.04 -21.95 -3.08
C ASN A 563 -4.91 -21.62 -1.59
N ALA A 564 -4.31 -20.47 -1.22
CA ALA A 564 -4.24 -20.03 0.17
C ALA A 564 -5.63 -19.88 0.80
N LEU A 565 -6.60 -19.29 0.08
CA LEU A 565 -7.97 -19.16 0.57
C LEU A 565 -8.67 -20.51 0.64
N GLN A 566 -8.51 -21.38 -0.36
CA GLN A 566 -9.10 -22.72 -0.34
C GLN A 566 -8.63 -23.54 0.88
N ARG A 567 -7.32 -23.53 1.16
CA ARG A 567 -6.75 -24.20 2.34
C ARG A 567 -7.25 -23.58 3.65
N LEU A 568 -7.38 -22.26 3.70
CA LEU A 568 -7.95 -21.57 4.84
C LEU A 568 -9.41 -21.97 5.09
N LEU A 569 -10.25 -21.96 4.05
CA LEU A 569 -11.65 -22.39 4.14
C LEU A 569 -11.75 -23.84 4.61
N ALA A 570 -10.99 -24.75 4.00
CA ALA A 570 -10.93 -26.14 4.43
C ALA A 570 -10.54 -26.28 5.91
N SER A 571 -9.58 -25.48 6.38
CA SER A 571 -9.13 -25.51 7.77
C SER A 571 -10.18 -24.97 8.77
N VAL A 572 -11.05 -24.06 8.32
CA VAL A 572 -12.04 -23.36 9.15
C VAL A 572 -13.38 -24.10 9.16
N THR A 573 -13.86 -24.52 7.99
CA THR A 573 -15.20 -25.07 7.76
C THR A 573 -15.21 -26.58 7.51
N GLY A 574 -14.06 -27.16 7.16
CA GLY A 574 -13.97 -28.54 6.67
C GLY A 574 -14.39 -28.70 5.21
N ARG A 575 -14.66 -27.60 4.49
CA ARG A 575 -15.11 -27.58 3.10
C ARG A 575 -14.25 -26.66 2.25
N THR A 576 -14.08 -27.03 0.99
CA THR A 576 -13.52 -26.16 -0.07
C THR A 576 -14.66 -25.50 -0.83
N THR A 577 -14.36 -24.71 -1.85
CA THR A 577 -15.37 -24.13 -2.75
C THR A 577 -14.89 -24.07 -4.19
N TYR A 578 -15.78 -24.35 -5.14
CA TYR A 578 -15.55 -24.10 -6.55
C TYR A 578 -16.01 -22.70 -6.98
N LEU A 579 -16.85 -22.02 -6.20
CA LEU A 579 -17.37 -20.71 -6.57
C LEU A 579 -16.26 -19.65 -6.44
N PHE A 580 -16.11 -18.81 -7.47
CA PHE A 580 -15.17 -17.70 -7.47
C PHE A 580 -15.78 -16.47 -8.11
N ARG A 581 -15.39 -15.29 -7.62
CA ARG A 581 -15.71 -14.01 -8.21
C ARG A 581 -14.48 -13.12 -8.19
N MET A 582 -14.19 -12.49 -9.33
CA MET A 582 -13.04 -11.59 -9.49
C MET A 582 -13.20 -10.33 -8.64
N PRO A 583 -12.23 -10.00 -7.77
CA PRO A 583 -12.11 -8.67 -7.18
C PRO A 583 -12.16 -7.58 -8.25
N TYR A 584 -12.96 -6.53 -8.07
CA TYR A 584 -13.11 -5.44 -9.05
C TYR A 584 -13.58 -5.84 -10.47
N GLY A 585 -13.94 -7.12 -10.67
CA GLY A 585 -14.35 -7.63 -11.96
C GLY A 585 -15.69 -7.06 -12.43
N ARG A 586 -15.81 -6.81 -13.74
CA ARG A 586 -17.07 -6.31 -14.33
C ARG A 586 -18.21 -7.34 -14.24
N SER A 587 -19.41 -6.83 -13.99
CA SER A 587 -20.68 -7.56 -13.99
C SER A 587 -21.02 -8.22 -15.32
N GLU A 588 -20.46 -7.75 -16.43
CA GLU A 588 -20.68 -8.36 -17.74
C GLU A 588 -19.56 -9.32 -18.15
N GLY A 589 -18.41 -9.27 -17.48
CA GLY A 589 -17.22 -10.03 -17.84
C GLY A 589 -16.10 -9.18 -18.41
N PRO A 590 -15.00 -9.84 -18.82
CA PRO A 590 -13.82 -9.19 -19.38
C PRO A 590 -14.15 -8.45 -20.68
N LEU A 591 -13.68 -7.22 -20.82
CA LEU A 591 -13.72 -6.44 -22.06
C LEU A 591 -12.50 -6.68 -22.93
N THR A 592 -11.38 -7.08 -22.32
CA THR A 592 -10.11 -7.28 -23.02
C THR A 592 -9.66 -8.73 -23.00
N ALA A 593 -8.82 -9.10 -23.99
CA ALA A 593 -8.22 -10.43 -24.04
C ALA A 593 -7.32 -10.72 -22.82
N GLU A 594 -6.79 -9.69 -22.17
CA GLU A 594 -5.97 -9.79 -20.97
C GLU A 594 -6.80 -10.15 -19.74
N GLU A 595 -7.90 -9.42 -19.48
CA GLU A 595 -8.85 -9.75 -18.42
C GLU A 595 -9.40 -11.17 -18.61
N ALA A 596 -9.68 -11.56 -19.85
CA ALA A 596 -10.11 -12.93 -20.18
C ALA A 596 -9.01 -13.98 -19.92
N ALA A 597 -7.74 -13.65 -20.13
CA ALA A 597 -6.62 -14.53 -19.80
C ALA A 597 -6.46 -14.71 -18.27
N GLN A 598 -6.78 -13.69 -17.47
CA GLN A 598 -6.82 -13.83 -16.02
C GLN A 598 -7.97 -14.76 -15.59
N GLN A 599 -9.13 -14.65 -16.23
CA GLN A 599 -10.25 -15.57 -16.01
C GLN A 599 -9.86 -17.01 -16.31
N MET A 600 -9.14 -17.23 -17.41
CA MET A 600 -8.60 -18.54 -17.78
C MET A 600 -7.74 -19.13 -16.67
N VAL A 601 -6.89 -18.35 -15.99
CA VAL A 601 -6.07 -18.86 -14.88
C VAL A 601 -6.96 -19.40 -13.76
N VAL A 602 -7.99 -18.66 -13.39
CA VAL A 602 -8.93 -19.08 -12.35
C VAL A 602 -9.72 -20.34 -12.76
N GLU A 603 -10.13 -20.41 -14.02
CA GLU A 603 -10.79 -21.60 -14.57
C GLU A 603 -9.86 -22.82 -14.59
N THR A 604 -8.58 -22.65 -14.94
CA THR A 604 -7.59 -23.74 -14.91
C THR A 604 -7.31 -24.25 -13.49
N GLU A 605 -7.45 -23.38 -12.48
CA GLU A 605 -7.40 -23.76 -11.06
C GLU A 605 -8.68 -24.49 -10.60
N GLY A 606 -9.70 -24.58 -11.46
CA GLY A 606 -10.91 -25.38 -11.26
C GLY A 606 -12.09 -24.63 -10.68
N HIS A 607 -12.07 -23.29 -10.71
CA HIS A 607 -13.16 -22.48 -10.17
C HIS A 607 -14.24 -22.18 -11.21
N LEU A 608 -15.48 -22.11 -10.74
CA LEU A 608 -16.63 -21.61 -11.46
C LEU A 608 -16.71 -20.10 -11.25
N VAL A 609 -16.45 -19.35 -12.32
CA VAL A 609 -16.46 -17.89 -12.28
C VAL A 609 -17.90 -17.38 -12.33
N ALA A 610 -18.35 -16.80 -11.22
CA ALA A 610 -19.66 -16.20 -11.07
C ALA A 610 -19.63 -14.72 -11.44
N GLY A 611 -20.60 -14.32 -12.23
CA GLY A 611 -20.91 -12.95 -12.59
C GLY A 611 -22.01 -12.33 -11.74
N ALA A 612 -22.53 -11.21 -12.24
CA ALA A 612 -23.53 -10.40 -11.59
C ALA A 612 -24.40 -9.71 -12.64
N ASP A 613 -25.71 -9.61 -12.41
CA ASP A 613 -26.61 -8.88 -13.31
C ASP A 613 -26.95 -7.51 -12.73
N ILE A 614 -27.06 -7.42 -11.41
CA ILE A 614 -27.49 -6.21 -10.70
C ILE A 614 -26.49 -5.86 -9.59
N VAL A 615 -25.86 -4.70 -9.72
CA VAL A 615 -24.85 -4.20 -8.76
C VAL A 615 -25.19 -2.77 -8.33
N PRO A 616 -25.99 -2.58 -7.26
CA PRO A 616 -26.13 -1.26 -6.63
C PRO A 616 -24.78 -0.73 -6.16
N ARG A 617 -24.60 0.59 -6.21
CA ARG A 617 -23.40 1.27 -5.68
C ARG A 617 -23.53 1.48 -4.17
N ASP A 618 -23.75 0.38 -3.44
CA ASP A 618 -24.03 0.39 -2.00
C ASP A 618 -22.83 0.87 -1.17
N TRP A 619 -21.63 0.88 -1.75
CA TRP A 619 -20.42 1.48 -1.18
C TRP A 619 -20.30 3.01 -1.37
N GLU A 620 -21.08 3.63 -2.27
CA GLU A 620 -21.02 5.07 -2.57
C GLU A 620 -21.97 5.93 -1.71
N GLY A 621 -22.48 5.39 -0.60
CA GLY A 621 -23.31 6.12 0.36
C GLY A 621 -24.79 6.24 -0.01
N MET A 622 -25.30 5.33 -0.87
CA MET A 622 -26.74 5.21 -1.14
C MET A 622 -27.51 4.87 0.15
N SER A 623 -28.72 5.40 0.30
CA SER A 623 -29.64 4.98 1.36
C SER A 623 -30.21 3.58 1.10
N ALA A 624 -30.66 2.92 2.17
CA ALA A 624 -31.26 1.57 2.06
C ALA A 624 -32.44 1.50 1.08
N THR A 625 -33.24 2.57 1.01
CA THR A 625 -34.36 2.68 0.05
C THR A 625 -33.87 2.85 -1.38
N GLU A 626 -32.85 3.67 -1.62
CA GLU A 626 -32.28 3.86 -2.96
C GLU A 626 -31.64 2.57 -3.48
N ILE A 627 -30.96 1.81 -2.61
CA ILE A 627 -30.40 0.49 -2.96
C ILE A 627 -31.52 -0.46 -3.39
N ALA A 628 -32.59 -0.54 -2.59
CA ALA A 628 -33.73 -1.41 -2.91
C ALA A 628 -34.46 -0.98 -4.18
N ASP A 629 -34.68 0.33 -4.38
CA ASP A 629 -35.34 0.88 -5.57
C ASP A 629 -34.51 0.62 -6.83
N TYR A 630 -33.17 0.79 -6.75
CA TYR A 630 -32.26 0.46 -7.84
C TYR A 630 -32.35 -1.02 -8.23
N VAL A 631 -32.29 -1.91 -7.23
CA VAL A 631 -32.40 -3.35 -7.50
C VAL A 631 -33.73 -3.67 -8.16
N LEU A 632 -34.86 -3.21 -7.59
CA LEU A 632 -36.17 -3.49 -8.16
C LEU A 632 -36.33 -2.97 -9.60
N ALA A 633 -35.81 -1.78 -9.89
CA ALA A 633 -35.89 -1.20 -11.23
C ALA A 633 -35.13 -2.05 -12.28
N GLN A 634 -34.03 -2.68 -11.89
CA GLN A 634 -33.22 -3.56 -12.74
C GLN A 634 -33.74 -5.01 -12.75
N THR A 635 -34.52 -5.40 -11.73
CA THR A 635 -35.06 -6.76 -11.60
C THR A 635 -36.32 -6.94 -12.45
N ALA A 636 -36.27 -6.56 -13.73
CA ALA A 636 -37.40 -6.64 -14.65
C ALA A 636 -37.25 -7.83 -15.62
N GLY A 637 -38.25 -8.72 -15.63
CA GLY A 637 -38.35 -9.84 -16.58
C GLY A 637 -38.56 -11.21 -15.94
N ASP A 638 -38.75 -12.21 -16.79
CA ASP A 638 -38.96 -13.62 -16.41
C ASP A 638 -37.67 -14.44 -16.53
N GLN A 639 -36.53 -13.84 -16.17
CA GLN A 639 -35.21 -14.48 -16.19
C GLN A 639 -34.54 -14.40 -14.84
N GLY A 640 -33.78 -15.45 -14.51
CA GLY A 640 -33.00 -15.53 -13.28
C GLY A 640 -31.86 -14.51 -13.27
N GLN A 641 -31.70 -13.81 -12.15
CA GLN A 641 -30.69 -12.75 -12.00
C GLN A 641 -29.89 -12.87 -10.70
N VAL A 642 -28.66 -12.38 -10.72
CA VAL A 642 -27.75 -12.34 -9.57
C VAL A 642 -27.56 -10.91 -9.10
N ILE A 643 -27.93 -10.66 -7.84
CA ILE A 643 -27.79 -9.38 -7.17
C ILE A 643 -26.57 -9.42 -6.25
N VAL A 644 -25.74 -8.40 -6.34
CA VAL A 644 -24.50 -8.26 -5.56
C VAL A 644 -24.59 -7.09 -4.62
N MET A 645 -24.17 -7.28 -3.39
CA MET A 645 -23.97 -6.23 -2.40
C MET A 645 -22.68 -6.50 -1.63
N HIS A 646 -22.26 -5.55 -0.79
CA HIS A 646 -21.02 -5.69 -0.04
C HIS A 646 -21.29 -5.84 1.46
N ASP A 647 -20.72 -6.85 2.10
CA ASP A 647 -20.87 -7.09 3.55
C ASP A 647 -19.65 -6.67 4.39
N ALA A 648 -18.63 -6.11 3.74
CA ALA A 648 -17.49 -5.43 4.37
C ALA A 648 -16.99 -4.25 3.50
N GLY A 649 -15.81 -3.69 3.81
CA GLY A 649 -15.21 -2.61 3.00
C GLY A 649 -15.66 -1.19 3.37
N GLY A 650 -15.81 -0.89 4.66
CA GLY A 650 -16.28 0.42 5.14
C GLY A 650 -17.61 0.31 5.88
N ASP A 651 -18.35 1.42 6.02
CA ASP A 651 -19.69 1.38 6.62
C ASP A 651 -20.68 0.71 5.65
N ARG A 652 -21.36 -0.35 6.11
CA ARG A 652 -22.38 -1.11 5.37
C ARG A 652 -23.74 -1.12 6.06
N SER A 653 -23.98 -0.20 6.99
CA SER A 653 -25.26 -0.09 7.71
C SER A 653 -26.46 0.10 6.76
N ALA A 654 -26.30 0.86 5.68
CA ALA A 654 -27.33 1.03 4.64
C ALA A 654 -27.61 -0.27 3.88
N THR A 655 -26.57 -1.01 3.49
CA THR A 655 -26.67 -2.33 2.85
C THR A 655 -27.43 -3.31 3.75
N VAL A 656 -27.04 -3.42 5.02
CA VAL A 656 -27.72 -4.29 6.01
C VAL A 656 -29.23 -3.99 6.06
N ALA A 657 -29.60 -2.71 6.13
CA ALA A 657 -31.00 -2.30 6.15
C ALA A 657 -31.73 -2.56 4.82
N ALA A 658 -31.03 -2.45 3.67
CA ALA A 658 -31.58 -2.70 2.35
C ALA A 658 -31.94 -4.18 2.14
N VAL A 659 -31.14 -5.13 2.66
CA VAL A 659 -31.36 -6.58 2.48
C VAL A 659 -32.78 -6.99 2.88
N SER A 660 -33.25 -6.58 4.06
CA SER A 660 -34.62 -6.92 4.49
C SER A 660 -35.68 -6.31 3.57
N LEU A 661 -35.49 -5.05 3.15
CA LEU A 661 -36.44 -4.31 2.32
C LEU A 661 -36.54 -4.93 0.92
N MET A 662 -35.40 -5.29 0.34
CA MET A 662 -35.28 -5.95 -0.96
C MET A 662 -35.97 -7.32 -0.96
N ILE A 663 -35.69 -8.15 0.05
CA ILE A 663 -36.30 -9.49 0.14
C ILE A 663 -37.83 -9.40 0.18
N ASP A 664 -38.38 -8.48 0.97
CA ASP A 664 -39.83 -8.31 1.10
C ASP A 664 -40.47 -7.84 -0.22
N ARG A 665 -39.85 -6.88 -0.89
CA ARG A 665 -40.37 -6.31 -2.14
C ARG A 665 -40.24 -7.27 -3.31
N LEU A 666 -39.12 -7.96 -3.46
CA LEU A 666 -38.92 -8.97 -4.51
C LEU A 666 -39.87 -10.16 -4.32
N ARG A 667 -40.13 -10.60 -3.08
CA ARG A 667 -41.17 -11.62 -2.82
C ARG A 667 -42.57 -11.12 -3.21
N ALA A 668 -42.90 -9.86 -2.93
CA ALA A 668 -44.18 -9.28 -3.32
C ALA A 668 -44.37 -9.23 -4.85
N GLU A 669 -43.28 -9.04 -5.59
CA GLU A 669 -43.20 -9.11 -7.07
C GLU A 669 -43.24 -10.55 -7.63
N GLY A 670 -43.18 -11.57 -6.75
CA GLY A 670 -43.25 -12.99 -7.09
C GLY A 670 -41.90 -13.69 -7.28
N TYR A 671 -40.78 -13.04 -6.92
CA TYR A 671 -39.44 -13.64 -7.05
C TYR A 671 -39.17 -14.71 -5.99
N ARG A 672 -38.52 -15.80 -6.42
CA ARG A 672 -37.98 -16.85 -5.56
C ARG A 672 -36.48 -16.68 -5.38
N PHE A 673 -36.03 -16.77 -4.14
CA PHE A 673 -34.61 -16.75 -3.80
C PHE A 673 -34.01 -18.15 -3.93
N VAL A 674 -32.89 -18.26 -4.66
CA VAL A 674 -32.11 -19.49 -4.79
C VAL A 674 -30.63 -19.18 -4.56
N PRO A 675 -29.83 -20.14 -4.05
CA PRO A 675 -28.39 -19.99 -4.03
C PRO A 675 -27.80 -20.03 -5.46
N LEU A 676 -26.54 -19.61 -5.62
CA LEU A 676 -25.88 -19.59 -6.93
C LEU A 676 -25.80 -20.99 -7.58
N SER A 677 -25.58 -22.05 -6.80
CA SER A 677 -25.60 -23.43 -7.34
C SER A 677 -26.94 -23.81 -8.00
N GLY A 678 -28.04 -23.17 -7.59
CA GLY A 678 -29.37 -23.41 -8.15
C GLY A 678 -29.48 -23.05 -9.63
N PHE A 679 -28.68 -22.09 -10.11
CA PHE A 679 -28.59 -21.72 -11.53
C PHE A 679 -27.90 -22.80 -12.38
N LEU A 680 -27.11 -23.67 -11.74
CA LEU A 680 -26.43 -24.80 -12.37
C LEU A 680 -27.19 -26.13 -12.16
N GLY A 681 -28.29 -26.12 -11.41
CA GLY A 681 -28.97 -27.35 -10.97
C GLY A 681 -28.12 -28.21 -10.03
N LEU A 682 -27.07 -27.64 -9.42
CA LEU A 682 -26.18 -28.31 -8.50
C LEU A 682 -26.65 -28.12 -7.06
N SER A 683 -26.28 -29.06 -6.19
CA SER A 683 -26.43 -28.88 -4.76
C SER A 683 -25.27 -28.10 -4.15
N ARG A 684 -25.51 -27.53 -2.97
CA ARG A 684 -24.49 -26.87 -2.17
C ARG A 684 -23.27 -27.76 -1.88
N ASP A 685 -23.49 -29.05 -1.62
CA ASP A 685 -22.41 -29.99 -1.32
C ASP A 685 -21.52 -30.29 -2.54
N GLU A 686 -22.06 -30.15 -3.75
CA GLU A 686 -21.31 -30.29 -5.00
C GLU A 686 -20.43 -29.07 -5.28
N VAL A 687 -20.93 -27.85 -5.02
CA VAL A 687 -20.11 -26.62 -5.19
C VAL A 687 -19.18 -26.34 -4.01
N MET A 688 -19.42 -26.95 -2.84
CA MET A 688 -18.60 -26.83 -1.62
C MET A 688 -18.28 -28.21 -1.01
N PRO A 689 -17.47 -29.05 -1.67
CA PRO A 689 -17.22 -30.40 -1.20
C PRO A 689 -16.42 -30.42 0.12
N PHE A 690 -16.49 -31.55 0.82
CA PHE A 690 -15.69 -31.75 2.03
C PHE A 690 -14.21 -31.89 1.67
N ALA A 691 -13.35 -31.19 2.42
CA ALA A 691 -11.91 -31.32 2.24
C ALA A 691 -11.45 -32.74 2.63
N SER A 692 -10.79 -33.43 1.70
CA SER A 692 -10.29 -34.80 1.89
C SER A 692 -8.78 -34.87 2.20
N ASP A 693 -8.11 -33.70 2.29
CA ASP A 693 -6.65 -33.61 2.43
C ASP A 693 -6.15 -33.90 3.86
N ARG A 694 -5.08 -34.69 3.94
CA ARG A 694 -4.34 -35.00 5.17
C ARG A 694 -3.60 -33.79 5.76
N PHE A 695 -3.37 -32.73 4.99
CA PHE A 695 -2.68 -31.52 5.45
C PHE A 695 -3.60 -30.50 6.13
N THR A 696 -4.93 -30.62 6.03
CA THR A 696 -5.89 -29.69 6.64
C THR A 696 -5.66 -29.46 8.16
N PRO A 697 -5.30 -30.46 8.99
CA PRO A 697 -4.95 -30.22 10.39
C PRO A 697 -3.70 -29.35 10.58
N LEU A 698 -2.70 -29.50 9.70
CA LEU A 698 -1.49 -28.68 9.70
C LEU A 698 -1.82 -27.24 9.28
N ASP A 699 -2.63 -27.06 8.24
CA ASP A 699 -3.09 -25.72 7.82
C ASP A 699 -3.86 -25.04 8.95
N ARG A 700 -4.77 -25.76 9.60
CA ARG A 700 -5.53 -25.26 10.75
C ARG A 700 -4.61 -24.80 11.88
N ALA A 701 -3.65 -25.63 12.27
CA ALA A 701 -2.67 -25.25 13.28
C ALA A 701 -1.88 -24.01 12.84
N SER A 702 -1.59 -23.90 11.54
CA SER A 702 -0.76 -22.85 10.98
C SER A 702 -1.48 -21.51 10.90
N PHE A 703 -2.68 -21.46 10.34
CA PHE A 703 -3.50 -20.25 10.31
C PHE A 703 -3.87 -19.78 11.72
N VAL A 704 -4.15 -20.69 12.66
CA VAL A 704 -4.35 -20.33 14.08
C VAL A 704 -3.08 -19.73 14.70
N ALA A 705 -1.91 -20.30 14.41
CA ALA A 705 -0.64 -19.77 14.91
C ALA A 705 -0.34 -18.37 14.34
N VAL A 706 -0.55 -18.16 13.03
CA VAL A 706 -0.35 -16.85 12.38
C VAL A 706 -1.32 -15.81 12.92
N ALA A 707 -2.61 -16.13 13.01
CA ALA A 707 -3.63 -15.24 13.56
C ALA A 707 -3.36 -14.93 15.05
N GLY A 708 -2.99 -15.95 15.83
CA GLY A 708 -2.64 -15.82 17.23
C GLY A 708 -1.41 -14.95 17.46
N LEU A 709 -0.38 -15.09 16.62
CA LEU A 709 0.80 -14.24 16.64
C LEU A 709 0.42 -12.79 16.33
N GLY A 710 -0.36 -12.54 15.27
CA GLY A 710 -0.84 -11.18 14.94
C GLY A 710 -1.55 -10.50 16.11
N ARG A 711 -2.50 -11.19 16.75
CA ARG A 711 -3.19 -10.69 17.96
C ARG A 711 -2.24 -10.45 19.13
N LEU A 712 -1.32 -11.36 19.38
CA LEU A 712 -0.31 -11.21 20.44
C LEU A 712 0.56 -9.98 20.20
N LEU A 713 1.00 -9.74 18.96
CA LEU A 713 1.82 -8.59 18.60
C LEU A 713 1.09 -7.26 18.86
N VAL A 714 -0.18 -7.16 18.47
CA VAL A 714 -1.02 -5.98 18.74
C VAL A 714 -1.24 -5.79 20.24
N TRP A 715 -1.47 -6.87 21.00
CA TRP A 715 -1.65 -6.79 22.44
C TRP A 715 -0.35 -6.34 23.14
N VAL A 716 0.79 -6.89 22.74
CA VAL A 716 2.12 -6.49 23.21
C VAL A 716 2.37 -5.01 22.89
N PHE A 717 2.03 -4.55 21.68
CA PHE A 717 2.13 -3.14 21.30
C PHE A 717 1.38 -2.24 22.29
N TRP A 718 0.09 -2.51 22.55
CA TRP A 718 -0.71 -1.71 23.47
C TRP A 718 -0.22 -1.79 24.91
N ALA A 719 0.23 -2.96 25.36
CA ALA A 719 0.81 -3.13 26.68
C ALA A 719 2.10 -2.29 26.85
N VAL A 720 2.95 -2.25 25.82
CA VAL A 720 4.19 -1.44 25.80
C VAL A 720 3.84 0.05 25.83
N VAL A 721 2.88 0.50 25.01
CA VAL A 721 2.43 1.90 24.98
C VAL A 721 1.85 2.32 26.33
N ALA A 722 0.87 1.57 26.85
CA ALA A 722 0.21 1.87 28.11
C ALA A 722 1.19 1.91 29.28
N TYR A 723 2.08 0.91 29.38
CA TYR A 723 3.10 0.88 30.42
C TYR A 723 4.11 2.03 30.26
N GLY A 724 4.58 2.31 29.04
CA GLY A 724 5.52 3.39 28.76
C GLY A 724 4.97 4.76 29.17
N VAL A 725 3.73 5.07 28.80
CA VAL A 725 3.05 6.31 29.18
C VAL A 725 2.86 6.39 30.71
N ALA A 726 2.31 5.35 31.32
CA ALA A 726 2.06 5.32 32.77
C ALA A 726 3.35 5.47 33.58
N ARG A 727 4.43 4.78 33.18
CA ARG A 727 5.75 4.86 33.82
C ARG A 727 6.34 6.26 33.69
N SER A 728 6.27 6.88 32.51
CA SER A 728 6.77 8.25 32.30
C SER A 728 6.02 9.28 33.16
N ILE A 729 4.69 9.19 33.23
CA ILE A 729 3.88 10.04 34.12
C ILE A 729 4.28 9.83 35.59
N PHE A 730 4.44 8.57 36.02
CA PHE A 730 4.83 8.25 37.39
C PHE A 730 6.21 8.80 37.76
N VAL A 731 7.22 8.59 36.91
CA VAL A 731 8.58 9.10 37.14
C VAL A 731 8.60 10.63 37.13
N LEU A 732 7.86 11.28 36.21
CA LEU A 732 7.72 12.74 36.20
C LEU A 732 7.10 13.26 37.49
N ALA A 733 5.99 12.64 37.94
CA ALA A 733 5.34 13.01 39.20
C ALA A 733 6.31 12.90 40.38
N LEU A 734 7.09 11.81 40.47
CA LEU A 734 8.12 11.65 41.50
C LEU A 734 9.24 12.71 41.40
N ALA A 735 9.66 13.07 40.19
CA ALA A 735 10.65 14.11 39.98
C ALA A 735 10.17 15.49 40.45
N PHE A 736 8.90 15.83 40.23
CA PHE A 736 8.28 17.06 40.76
C PHE A 736 8.05 17.03 42.27
N LEU A 737 7.68 15.86 42.82
CA LEU A 737 7.49 15.65 44.26
C LEU A 737 8.80 15.51 45.04
N ARG A 738 9.95 15.64 44.37
CA ARG A 738 11.27 15.59 44.98
C ARG A 738 11.44 16.72 46.01
N ARG A 739 11.73 16.34 47.26
CA ARG A 739 12.18 17.27 48.29
C ARG A 739 13.71 17.33 48.24
N ARG A 740 14.28 18.49 47.88
CA ARG A 740 15.74 18.68 47.89
C ARG A 740 16.29 18.40 49.30
N HIS A 741 17.33 17.59 49.38
CA HIS A 741 18.10 17.44 50.62
C HIS A 741 18.70 18.81 50.99
N ARG A 742 18.66 19.18 52.27
CA ARG A 742 19.15 20.48 52.73
C ARG A 742 20.68 20.49 52.64
N TRP A 743 21.19 21.08 51.55
CA TRP A 743 22.60 21.39 51.44
C TRP A 743 22.99 22.38 52.55
N GLN A 744 24.03 22.04 53.30
CA GLN A 744 24.57 22.90 54.35
C GLN A 744 26.04 23.20 54.06
N GLN A 745 26.47 24.41 54.38
CA GLN A 745 27.88 24.72 54.39
C GLN A 745 28.54 23.94 55.56
N PRO A 746 29.61 23.15 55.33
CA PRO A 746 30.26 22.42 56.42
C PRO A 746 30.80 23.38 57.49
N GLU A 747 30.43 23.18 58.76
CA GLU A 747 30.87 24.02 59.90
C GLU A 747 32.36 23.85 60.23
N SER A 748 32.91 22.65 60.02
CA SER A 748 34.35 22.39 59.98
C SER A 748 34.68 21.72 58.64
N ALA A 749 35.65 22.25 57.90
CA ALA A 749 36.08 21.62 56.66
C ALA A 749 36.86 20.33 56.97
N GLY A 750 36.15 19.20 57.06
CA GLY A 750 36.79 17.88 57.10
C GLY A 750 37.58 17.64 55.82
N SER A 751 38.65 16.86 55.90
CA SER A 751 39.51 16.53 54.76
C SER A 751 38.81 15.60 53.77
N VAL A 752 39.11 15.75 52.48
CA VAL A 752 38.55 14.91 51.40
C VAL A 752 39.67 14.29 50.56
N THR A 753 39.52 13.01 50.22
CA THR A 753 40.42 12.34 49.27
C THR A 753 39.74 12.17 47.93
N ILE A 754 40.36 12.66 46.86
CA ILE A 754 39.94 12.42 45.48
C ILE A 754 40.73 11.21 44.95
N ALA A 755 40.05 10.11 44.65
CA ALA A 755 40.65 8.88 44.14
C ALA A 755 40.44 8.77 42.62
N ILE A 756 41.53 8.67 41.86
CA ILE A 756 41.54 8.66 40.40
C ILE A 756 42.19 7.35 39.91
N PRO A 757 41.42 6.32 39.54
CA PRO A 757 41.96 5.12 38.90
C PRO A 757 42.32 5.42 37.44
N ALA A 758 43.51 5.03 37.00
CA ALA A 758 44.02 5.29 35.66
C ALA A 758 44.58 4.02 35.00
N PHE A 759 44.24 3.80 33.73
CA PHE A 759 44.82 2.73 32.90
C PHE A 759 44.88 3.18 31.44
N ASN A 760 46.07 3.50 30.95
CA ASN A 760 46.32 4.07 29.62
C ASN A 760 45.57 5.40 29.34
N GLU A 761 45.76 6.39 30.20
CA GLU A 761 45.08 7.69 30.18
C GLU A 761 46.07 8.88 30.05
N GLU A 762 47.22 8.67 29.39
CA GLU A 762 48.30 9.67 29.24
C GLU A 762 47.80 11.02 28.71
N LEU A 763 46.82 11.02 27.82
CA LEU A 763 46.31 12.22 27.15
C LEU A 763 45.44 13.12 28.03
N VAL A 764 44.85 12.59 29.11
CA VAL A 764 43.79 13.28 29.89
C VAL A 764 44.08 13.36 31.39
N ILE A 765 44.92 12.47 31.93
CA ILE A 765 45.14 12.33 33.38
C ILE A 765 45.66 13.62 34.03
N VAL A 766 46.52 14.39 33.36
CA VAL A 766 47.10 15.62 33.90
C VAL A 766 46.03 16.69 34.10
N ASP A 767 45.10 16.82 33.16
CA ASP A 767 44.02 17.82 33.24
C ASP A 767 42.99 17.43 34.32
N CYS A 768 42.71 16.13 34.48
CA CYS A 768 41.89 15.60 35.57
C CYS A 768 42.49 15.94 36.96
N VAL A 769 43.78 15.65 37.17
CA VAL A 769 44.47 15.95 38.44
C VAL A 769 44.53 17.46 38.71
N ARG A 770 44.80 18.29 37.68
CA ARG A 770 44.75 19.76 37.83
C ARG A 770 43.37 20.25 38.27
N ALA A 771 42.31 19.75 37.66
CA ALA A 771 40.95 20.13 38.02
C ALA A 771 40.57 19.69 39.44
N ALA A 772 41.01 18.49 39.85
CA ALA A 772 40.85 18.02 41.22
C ALA A 772 41.53 18.97 42.23
N LEU A 773 42.79 19.37 41.98
CA LEU A 773 43.55 20.29 42.85
C LEU A 773 43.01 21.73 42.84
N ALA A 774 42.34 22.15 41.76
CA ALA A 774 41.79 23.49 41.60
C ALA A 774 40.40 23.67 42.23
N SER A 775 39.82 22.61 42.82
CA SER A 775 38.50 22.66 43.44
C SER A 775 38.48 23.62 44.65
N ASP A 776 37.37 24.36 44.84
CA ASP A 776 37.16 25.33 45.93
C ASP A 776 36.86 24.63 47.26
N TYR A 777 37.83 23.89 47.79
CA TYR A 777 37.72 23.20 49.07
C TYR A 777 39.08 23.20 49.80
N PRO A 778 39.13 23.48 51.12
CA PRO A 778 40.37 23.86 51.78
C PRO A 778 41.37 22.72 52.04
N ASP A 779 40.91 21.48 52.27
CA ASP A 779 41.79 20.32 52.53
C ASP A 779 41.47 19.17 51.56
N ILE A 780 42.23 19.11 50.46
CA ILE A 780 42.09 18.11 49.39
C ILE A 780 43.38 17.29 49.30
N ARG A 781 43.23 15.97 49.30
CA ARG A 781 44.27 15.00 48.94
C ARG A 781 43.87 14.29 47.65
N VAL A 782 44.79 14.07 46.73
CA VAL A 782 44.54 13.37 45.46
C VAL A 782 45.38 12.09 45.43
N ILE A 783 44.72 10.95 45.26
CA ILE A 783 45.37 9.65 45.08
C ILE A 783 45.11 9.21 43.64
N VAL A 784 46.18 9.12 42.84
CA VAL A 784 46.14 8.53 41.51
C VAL A 784 46.63 7.11 41.59
N VAL A 785 45.85 6.15 41.08
CA VAL A 785 46.26 4.74 41.04
C VAL A 785 46.44 4.32 39.59
N ASP A 786 47.69 4.15 39.18
CA ASP A 786 48.07 3.58 37.89
C ASP A 786 47.96 2.05 37.94
N ASP A 787 46.95 1.51 37.23
CA ASP A 787 46.62 0.09 37.19
C ASP A 787 47.41 -0.65 36.10
N GLY A 788 48.73 -0.46 36.11
CA GLY A 788 49.67 -1.10 35.18
C GLY A 788 49.54 -0.59 33.75
N SER A 789 49.51 0.74 33.57
CA SER A 789 49.43 1.35 32.23
C SER A 789 50.63 0.95 31.35
N ALA A 790 50.37 0.74 30.07
CA ALA A 790 51.37 0.45 29.05
C ALA A 790 51.84 1.71 28.29
N ASP A 791 51.20 2.85 28.50
CA ASP A 791 51.56 4.16 27.95
C ASP A 791 52.29 5.04 28.99
N GLY A 792 52.47 6.33 28.69
CA GLY A 792 53.15 7.28 29.57
C GLY A 792 52.35 7.77 30.78
N THR A 793 51.19 7.19 31.12
CA THR A 793 50.28 7.69 32.18
C THR A 793 50.99 7.99 33.50
N ALA A 794 51.67 7.00 34.08
CA ALA A 794 52.35 7.15 35.36
C ALA A 794 53.50 8.18 35.29
N ALA A 795 54.21 8.23 34.17
CA ALA A 795 55.30 9.19 33.95
C ALA A 795 54.78 10.63 33.78
N ALA A 796 53.60 10.81 33.18
CA ALA A 796 52.95 12.10 33.04
C ALA A 796 52.53 12.67 34.41
N VAL A 797 51.99 11.83 35.29
CA VAL A 797 51.60 12.22 36.66
C VAL A 797 52.85 12.59 37.48
N ASP A 798 53.89 11.75 37.47
CA ASP A 798 55.14 12.05 38.17
C ASP A 798 55.75 13.37 37.69
N ARG A 799 55.86 13.57 36.37
CA ARG A 799 56.46 14.78 35.80
C ARG A 799 55.70 16.05 36.17
N ALA A 800 54.38 15.98 36.25
CA ALA A 800 53.53 17.13 36.50
C ALA A 800 53.33 17.45 37.99
N PHE A 801 53.38 16.44 38.88
CA PHE A 801 52.92 16.59 40.27
C PHE A 801 53.83 16.00 41.34
N ALA A 802 55.03 15.49 41.02
CA ALA A 802 55.93 14.92 42.03
C ALA A 802 56.30 15.88 43.18
N SER A 803 56.23 17.19 42.96
CA SER A 803 56.50 18.22 43.98
C SER A 803 55.26 18.71 44.74
N ASP A 804 54.04 18.31 44.35
CA ASP A 804 52.82 18.69 45.07
C ASP A 804 52.51 17.66 46.17
N PRO A 805 52.67 18.00 47.46
CA PRO A 805 52.47 17.05 48.56
C PRO A 805 51.03 16.56 48.70
N ARG A 806 50.07 17.18 48.00
CA ARG A 806 48.67 16.74 47.98
C ARG A 806 48.44 15.58 47.02
N VAL A 807 49.36 15.30 46.08
CA VAL A 807 49.21 14.25 45.06
C VAL A 807 50.04 13.02 45.43
N ARG A 808 49.39 11.86 45.45
CA ARG A 808 49.99 10.57 45.72
C ARG A 808 49.76 9.62 44.54
N LEU A 809 50.84 9.18 43.89
CA LEU A 809 50.79 8.15 42.84
C LEU A 809 51.04 6.76 43.43
N ILE A 810 50.11 5.84 43.20
CA ILE A 810 50.24 4.40 43.50
C ILE A 810 50.36 3.66 42.17
N ARG A 811 51.32 2.73 42.07
CA ARG A 811 51.48 1.86 40.89
C ARG A 811 51.20 0.41 41.28
N GLN A 812 50.42 -0.29 40.48
CA GLN A 812 50.12 -1.70 40.67
C GLN A 812 50.11 -2.47 39.35
N GLU A 813 50.08 -3.81 39.43
CA GLU A 813 49.79 -4.64 38.26
C GLU A 813 48.30 -4.51 37.88
N ASN A 814 47.99 -4.61 36.58
CA ASN A 814 46.63 -4.44 36.07
C ASN A 814 45.66 -5.46 36.70
N GLY A 815 44.79 -4.97 37.58
CA GLY A 815 43.73 -5.73 38.23
C GLY A 815 42.32 -5.23 37.89
N GLY A 816 42.21 -4.23 37.03
CA GLY A 816 40.97 -3.54 36.69
C GLY A 816 40.64 -2.38 37.63
N LYS A 817 39.72 -1.51 37.18
CA LYS A 817 39.26 -0.32 37.91
C LYS A 817 38.84 -0.59 39.38
N CYS A 818 38.14 -1.70 39.63
CA CYS A 818 37.78 -2.12 40.98
C CYS A 818 39.01 -2.37 41.88
N SER A 819 40.06 -2.98 41.34
CA SER A 819 41.32 -3.22 42.06
C SER A 819 42.01 -1.89 42.37
N ALA A 820 42.13 -1.00 41.37
CA ALA A 820 42.73 0.32 41.53
C ALA A 820 42.01 1.19 42.58
N LEU A 821 40.66 1.22 42.54
CA LEU A 821 39.87 1.92 43.54
C LEU A 821 40.07 1.31 44.93
N ASN A 822 40.07 -0.02 45.07
CA ASN A 822 40.31 -0.67 46.37
C ASN A 822 41.71 -0.39 46.92
N ALA A 823 42.74 -0.29 46.06
CA ALA A 823 44.08 0.09 46.47
C ALA A 823 44.14 1.51 47.05
N SER A 824 43.39 2.46 46.46
CA SER A 824 43.30 3.83 47.03
C SER A 824 42.74 3.82 48.45
N TYR A 825 41.76 2.98 48.77
CA TYR A 825 41.15 2.90 50.11
C TYR A 825 42.08 2.40 51.21
N ALA A 826 43.22 1.79 50.86
CA ALA A 826 44.27 1.42 51.80
C ALA A 826 45.06 2.63 52.32
N GLU A 827 45.14 3.72 51.54
CA GLU A 827 45.81 4.97 51.89
C GLU A 827 44.82 6.11 52.26
N VAL A 828 43.50 5.87 52.18
CA VAL A 828 42.47 6.84 52.57
C VAL A 828 42.36 6.95 54.09
N GLU A 829 42.70 8.13 54.62
CA GLU A 829 42.52 8.51 56.03
C GLU A 829 41.34 9.45 56.25
N THR A 830 40.78 9.99 55.17
CA THR A 830 39.70 10.99 55.19
C THR A 830 38.32 10.35 55.41
N GLU A 831 37.36 11.15 55.90
CA GLU A 831 35.99 10.67 56.13
C GLU A 831 35.23 10.45 54.81
N VAL A 832 35.53 11.25 53.80
CA VAL A 832 34.86 11.24 52.49
C VAL A 832 35.87 11.05 51.37
N VAL A 833 35.53 10.16 50.44
CA VAL A 833 36.29 9.90 49.21
C VAL A 833 35.46 10.32 48.01
N VAL A 834 36.03 11.14 47.13
CA VAL A 834 35.44 11.45 45.83
C VAL A 834 36.12 10.60 44.77
N ALA A 835 35.40 9.65 44.20
CA ALA A 835 35.89 8.87 43.06
C ALA A 835 35.65 9.67 41.77
N VAL A 836 36.70 9.79 40.95
CA VAL A 836 36.69 10.53 39.68
C VAL A 836 37.39 9.70 38.61
N ASP A 837 36.75 9.51 37.46
CA ASP A 837 37.37 8.86 36.31
C ASP A 837 38.53 9.72 35.75
N ALA A 838 39.60 9.08 35.29
CA ALA A 838 40.80 9.74 34.78
C ALA A 838 40.55 10.67 33.56
N ASP A 839 39.43 10.49 32.86
CA ASP A 839 38.99 11.30 31.72
C ASP A 839 38.00 12.41 32.11
N THR A 840 37.85 12.69 33.40
CA THR A 840 36.83 13.62 33.90
C THR A 840 37.45 14.87 34.50
N VAL A 841 36.88 16.03 34.17
CA VAL A 841 37.26 17.33 34.69
C VAL A 841 36.15 17.82 35.63
N LEU A 842 36.48 18.06 36.91
CA LEU A 842 35.53 18.57 37.91
C LEU A 842 35.31 20.07 37.76
N HIS A 843 34.08 20.55 37.92
CA HIS A 843 33.83 21.98 38.08
C HIS A 843 34.39 22.47 39.42
N ARG A 844 34.87 23.72 39.47
CA ARG A 844 35.56 24.30 40.64
C ARG A 844 34.78 24.13 41.95
N ASP A 845 33.45 24.31 41.91
CA ASP A 845 32.60 24.23 43.10
C ASP A 845 32.10 22.80 43.40
N ALA A 846 32.42 21.81 42.57
CA ALA A 846 31.81 20.48 42.64
C ALA A 846 32.09 19.77 43.97
N VAL A 847 33.35 19.73 44.41
CA VAL A 847 33.74 19.06 45.67
C VAL A 847 33.04 19.71 46.87
N LYS A 848 33.04 21.04 46.95
CA LYS A 848 32.35 21.81 47.99
C LYS A 848 30.85 21.48 48.07
N LEU A 849 30.20 21.39 46.92
CA LEU A 849 28.78 21.07 46.82
C LEU A 849 28.50 19.63 47.28
N LEU A 850 29.33 18.66 46.88
CA LEU A 850 29.22 17.26 47.33
C LEU A 850 29.42 17.13 48.85
N MET A 851 30.42 17.80 49.41
CA MET A 851 30.77 17.72 50.83
C MET A 851 29.66 18.22 51.75
N GLY A 852 28.87 19.22 51.31
CA GLY A 852 27.78 19.80 52.11
C GLY A 852 26.62 18.87 52.45
N HIS A 853 26.58 17.66 51.87
CA HIS A 853 25.56 16.65 52.20
C HIS A 853 26.00 15.65 53.27
N PHE A 854 27.30 15.55 53.58
CA PHE A 854 27.81 14.61 54.57
C PHE A 854 27.66 15.09 56.02
N THR A 855 27.13 16.30 56.24
CA THR A 855 26.64 16.74 57.56
C THR A 855 25.50 15.86 58.08
N ASP A 856 24.76 15.21 57.16
CA ASP A 856 23.79 14.16 57.49
C ASP A 856 24.49 12.79 57.56
N ALA A 857 24.58 12.23 58.76
CA ALA A 857 25.20 10.93 59.01
C ALA A 857 24.49 9.77 58.30
N THR A 858 23.23 9.95 57.88
CA THR A 858 22.49 8.95 57.11
C THR A 858 22.91 8.89 55.65
N VAL A 859 23.60 9.92 55.13
CA VAL A 859 24.10 9.96 53.76
C VAL A 859 25.40 9.16 53.65
N GLY A 860 25.35 8.10 52.85
CA GLY A 860 26.50 7.24 52.56
C GLY A 860 27.19 7.58 51.25
N ALA A 861 26.47 8.20 50.30
CA ALA A 861 27.02 8.65 49.03
C ALA A 861 26.24 9.82 48.42
N VAL A 862 26.91 10.60 47.58
CA VAL A 862 26.34 11.71 46.82
C VAL A 862 26.75 11.56 45.35
N ALA A 863 25.75 11.51 44.47
CA ALA A 863 25.93 11.54 43.02
C ALA A 863 25.93 12.98 42.51
N GLY A 864 26.99 13.38 41.80
CA GLY A 864 27.01 14.63 41.04
C GLY A 864 26.41 14.48 39.64
N ASN A 865 26.29 15.60 38.93
CA ASN A 865 25.77 15.70 37.57
C ASN A 865 26.90 15.58 36.53
N VAL A 866 26.83 14.60 35.64
CA VAL A 866 27.85 14.35 34.60
C VAL A 866 27.44 15.01 33.29
N LYS A 867 28.34 15.76 32.65
CA LYS A 867 28.10 16.37 31.34
C LYS A 867 29.06 15.82 30.29
N VAL A 868 28.59 15.73 29.05
CA VAL A 868 29.43 15.39 27.89
C VAL A 868 30.21 16.62 27.45
N GLY A 869 31.54 16.52 27.39
CA GLY A 869 32.42 17.62 26.98
C GLY A 869 32.75 17.67 25.50
N ASN A 870 32.80 16.54 24.82
CA ASN A 870 33.21 16.40 23.43
C ASN A 870 32.01 16.35 22.45
N ARG A 871 31.12 17.35 22.51
CA ARG A 871 29.85 17.39 21.74
C ARG A 871 29.99 17.67 20.22
N ARG A 872 31.08 17.22 19.58
CA ARG A 872 31.37 17.49 18.15
C ARG A 872 30.58 16.58 17.21
N GLY A 873 30.47 15.29 17.53
CA GLY A 873 29.76 14.29 16.72
C GLY A 873 28.29 14.09 17.12
N LEU A 874 27.49 13.55 16.20
CA LEU A 874 26.07 13.27 16.43
C LEU A 874 25.84 12.31 17.63
N LEU A 875 26.64 11.24 17.74
CA LEU A 875 26.54 10.28 18.86
C LEU A 875 26.78 10.93 20.22
N ALA A 876 27.82 11.77 20.34
CA ALA A 876 28.13 12.48 21.57
C ALA A 876 27.03 13.49 21.94
N ARG A 877 26.40 14.16 20.96
CA ARG A 877 25.25 15.05 21.18
C ARG A 877 23.98 14.29 21.62
N LEU A 878 23.71 13.13 21.03
CA LEU A 878 22.60 12.25 21.43
C LEU A 878 22.80 11.68 22.84
N GLN A 879 24.03 11.31 23.20
CA GLN A 879 24.38 10.91 24.57
C GLN A 879 24.27 12.07 25.56
N ALA A 880 24.61 13.30 25.17
CA ALA A 880 24.37 14.47 26.00
C ALA A 880 22.86 14.67 26.28
N LEU A 881 22.01 14.46 25.28
CA LEU A 881 20.55 14.53 25.42
C LEU A 881 20.00 13.47 26.39
N GLU A 882 20.51 12.24 26.30
CA GLU A 882 20.22 11.17 27.27
C GLU A 882 20.67 11.54 28.69
N TYR A 883 21.86 12.12 28.85
CA TYR A 883 22.36 12.53 30.16
C TYR A 883 21.48 13.59 30.81
N ILE A 884 21.03 14.59 30.04
CA ILE A 884 20.13 15.64 30.52
C ILE A 884 18.82 15.02 31.04
N THR A 885 18.20 14.12 30.25
CA THR A 885 16.95 13.47 30.63
C THR A 885 17.12 12.52 31.82
N ALA A 886 18.03 11.56 31.75
CA ALA A 886 18.22 10.55 32.78
C ALA A 886 18.64 11.16 34.13
N GLN A 887 19.53 12.17 34.14
CA GLN A 887 19.99 12.77 35.39
C GLN A 887 19.00 13.75 35.99
N ASN A 888 18.27 14.53 35.18
CA ASN A 888 17.30 15.48 35.71
C ASN A 888 15.93 14.87 35.99
N ILE A 889 15.60 13.70 35.45
CA ILE A 889 14.30 13.06 35.68
C ILE A 889 14.48 11.80 36.53
N ASP A 890 15.18 10.79 36.02
CA ASP A 890 15.25 9.48 36.69
C ASP A 890 15.96 9.56 38.04
N ARG A 891 17.09 10.28 38.15
CA ARG A 891 17.79 10.43 39.45
C ARG A 891 16.98 11.21 40.48
N ARG A 892 16.19 12.20 40.04
CA ARG A 892 15.29 12.96 40.91
C ARG A 892 14.19 12.07 41.49
N ALA A 893 13.58 11.24 40.64
CA ALA A 893 12.61 10.25 41.07
C ALA A 893 13.23 9.18 41.97
N ALA A 894 14.42 8.68 41.63
CA ALA A 894 15.13 7.66 42.39
C ALA A 894 15.54 8.16 43.79
N GLU A 895 16.00 9.40 43.93
CA GLU A 895 16.34 9.98 45.23
C GLU A 895 15.11 10.05 46.15
N ARG A 896 13.94 10.44 45.60
CA ARG A 896 12.68 10.53 46.36
C ARG A 896 12.28 9.20 47.01
N LEU A 897 12.67 8.08 46.42
CA LEU A 897 12.38 6.73 46.91
C LEU A 897 13.58 6.07 47.63
N ASN A 898 14.72 6.76 47.77
CA ASN A 898 16.00 6.18 48.18
C ASN A 898 16.31 4.90 47.38
N ALA A 899 16.30 5.06 46.07
CA ALA A 899 16.35 3.99 45.09
C ALA A 899 17.40 4.25 44.00
N MET A 900 18.49 4.95 44.33
CA MET A 900 19.52 5.30 43.35
C MET A 900 20.20 4.03 42.82
N LEU A 901 20.32 3.87 41.50
CA LEU A 901 21.01 2.71 40.94
C LEU A 901 22.52 2.93 40.79
N VAL A 902 22.93 4.16 40.51
CA VAL A 902 24.32 4.48 40.17
C VAL A 902 24.69 5.85 40.73
N VAL A 903 25.74 5.88 41.53
CA VAL A 903 26.58 7.06 41.78
C VAL A 903 27.70 7.00 40.74
N PRO A 904 27.77 7.95 39.79
CA PRO A 904 28.65 7.83 38.64
C PRO A 904 30.13 7.90 39.04
N GLY A 905 30.96 7.04 38.46
CA GLY A 905 32.42 7.08 38.64
C GLY A 905 33.09 8.40 38.25
N ALA A 906 32.46 9.19 37.36
CA ALA A 906 32.93 10.50 36.95
C ALA A 906 32.80 11.59 38.05
N ILE A 907 31.86 11.45 39.00
CA ILE A 907 31.65 12.42 40.08
C ILE A 907 30.82 11.79 41.21
N GLY A 908 31.46 10.92 41.99
CA GLY A 908 30.82 10.21 43.10
C GLY A 908 31.52 10.47 44.42
N ALA A 909 30.84 11.08 45.39
CA ALA A 909 31.36 11.22 46.74
C ALA A 909 30.81 10.11 47.67
N TRP A 910 31.66 9.56 48.51
CA TRP A 910 31.39 8.38 49.32
C TRP A 910 31.87 8.56 50.74
N ARG A 911 31.04 8.22 51.73
CA ARG A 911 31.48 8.09 53.12
C ARG A 911 32.39 6.87 53.24
N ALA A 912 33.64 7.07 53.65
CA ALA A 912 34.66 6.01 53.67
C ALA A 912 34.22 4.83 54.56
N GLU A 913 33.57 5.10 55.69
CA GLU A 913 32.99 4.08 56.57
C GLU A 913 31.91 3.25 55.85
N ALA A 914 31.02 3.89 55.10
CA ALA A 914 29.94 3.20 54.39
C ALA A 914 30.50 2.22 53.34
N VAL A 915 31.54 2.62 52.61
CA VAL A 915 32.23 1.79 51.62
C VAL A 915 32.98 0.63 52.28
N ARG A 916 33.65 0.86 53.42
CA ARG A 916 34.30 -0.20 54.21
C ARG A 916 33.29 -1.20 54.77
N LYS A 917 32.13 -0.73 55.24
CA LYS A 917 31.04 -1.56 55.81
C LYS A 917 30.49 -2.58 54.80
N VAL A 918 30.45 -2.22 53.51
CA VAL A 918 29.93 -3.09 52.44
C VAL A 918 31.00 -3.97 51.78
N GLY A 919 32.26 -3.83 52.21
CA GLY A 919 33.38 -4.65 51.74
C GLY A 919 34.11 -4.08 50.51
N LEU A 920 34.13 -2.75 50.36
CA LEU A 920 34.75 -2.01 49.24
C LEU A 920 34.12 -2.33 47.87
N TYR A 921 34.81 -2.00 46.78
CA TYR A 921 34.35 -2.31 45.42
C TYR A 921 34.48 -3.81 45.15
N SER A 922 33.48 -4.41 44.49
CA SER A 922 33.44 -5.85 44.24
C SER A 922 33.78 -6.20 42.78
N PRO A 923 34.61 -7.23 42.54
CA PRO A 923 34.95 -7.70 41.19
C PRO A 923 33.85 -8.57 40.55
N GLU A 924 32.74 -8.81 41.25
CA GLU A 924 31.66 -9.68 40.75
C GLU A 924 30.86 -9.05 39.59
N THR A 925 31.01 -7.74 39.37
CA THR A 925 30.25 -6.95 38.39
C THR A 925 31.18 -6.02 37.60
N VAL A 926 30.91 -5.77 36.32
CA VAL A 926 31.72 -4.89 35.45
C VAL A 926 31.39 -3.39 35.58
N THR A 927 30.37 -3.07 36.39
CA THR A 927 29.95 -1.72 36.78
C THR A 927 30.04 -1.63 38.30
N GLU A 928 31.27 -1.45 38.78
CA GLU A 928 31.64 -1.45 40.19
C GLU A 928 30.97 -0.34 41.01
N ASP A 929 30.70 0.80 40.36
CA ASP A 929 30.04 1.97 40.93
C ASP A 929 28.55 1.72 41.21
N ALA A 930 27.84 1.08 40.28
CA ALA A 930 26.45 0.66 40.45
C ALA A 930 26.31 -0.41 41.56
N ASP A 931 27.21 -1.39 41.60
CA ASP A 931 27.21 -2.43 42.63
C ASP A 931 27.45 -1.84 44.03
N LEU A 932 28.40 -0.91 44.15
CA LEU A 932 28.67 -0.21 45.41
C LEU A 932 27.49 0.65 45.85
N THR A 933 26.84 1.36 44.91
CA THR A 933 25.68 2.22 45.16
C THR A 933 24.54 1.45 45.83
N ILE A 934 24.20 0.28 45.30
CA ILE A 934 23.18 -0.58 45.89
C ILE A 934 23.66 -1.20 47.20
N GLY A 935 24.93 -1.61 47.28
CA GLY A 935 25.55 -2.11 48.50
C GLY A 935 25.39 -1.15 49.68
N VAL A 936 25.73 0.13 49.47
CA VAL A 936 25.63 1.20 50.48
C VAL A 936 24.18 1.42 50.93
N GLN A 937 23.22 1.44 50.01
CA GLN A 937 21.79 1.56 50.37
C GLN A 937 21.29 0.36 51.16
N ARG A 938 21.73 -0.86 50.81
CA ARG A 938 21.39 -2.08 51.56
C ARG A 938 22.01 -2.12 52.96
N ALA A 939 23.07 -1.35 53.20
CA ALA A 939 23.68 -1.18 54.51
C ALA A 939 22.99 -0.11 55.38
N GLY A 940 21.89 0.47 54.89
CA GLY A 940 21.02 1.40 55.60
C GLY A 940 21.27 2.88 55.30
N TYR A 941 22.25 3.20 54.44
CA TYR A 941 22.55 4.59 54.09
C TYR A 941 21.64 5.12 52.97
N ARG A 942 21.56 6.44 52.87
CA ARG A 942 20.90 7.17 51.79
C ARG A 942 21.91 7.59 50.73
N VAL A 943 21.42 7.66 49.49
CA VAL A 943 22.18 8.20 48.36
C VAL A 943 21.45 9.44 47.84
N VAL A 944 22.17 10.55 47.78
CA VAL A 944 21.64 11.89 47.45
C VAL A 944 22.14 12.31 46.06
N PHE A 945 21.38 13.14 45.35
CA PHE A 945 21.77 13.70 44.05
C PHE A 945 21.95 15.22 44.14
N GLU A 946 23.16 15.72 43.91
CA GLU A 946 23.47 17.16 43.89
C GLU A 946 23.65 17.65 42.44
N GLU A 947 22.59 18.23 41.88
CA GLU A 947 22.53 18.67 40.49
C GLU A 947 23.49 19.82 40.15
N ARG A 948 23.90 20.62 41.15
CA ARG A 948 24.82 21.74 40.97
C ARG A 948 26.28 21.29 40.94
N ALA A 949 26.60 20.16 41.56
CA ALA A 949 27.93 19.59 41.54
C ALA A 949 28.12 18.84 40.23
N PHE A 950 28.69 19.50 39.22
CA PHE A 950 28.85 18.89 37.90
C PHE A 950 30.30 18.63 37.51
N SER A 951 30.49 17.63 36.65
CA SER A 951 31.75 17.31 35.98
C SER A 951 31.54 17.16 34.48
N VAL A 952 32.63 17.22 33.72
CA VAL A 952 32.62 17.03 32.27
C VAL A 952 33.52 15.85 31.92
N THR A 953 33.00 14.89 31.15
CA THR A 953 33.69 13.66 30.72
C THR A 953 33.64 13.49 29.20
N ASP A 954 34.49 12.62 28.68
CA ASP A 954 34.59 12.27 27.27
C ASP A 954 33.58 11.16 26.90
N ALA A 955 32.66 11.44 25.97
CA ALA A 955 31.73 10.45 25.43
C ALA A 955 32.33 9.78 24.18
N PRO A 956 31.92 8.55 23.84
CA PRO A 956 32.36 7.92 22.60
C PRO A 956 31.92 8.72 21.36
N ASP A 957 32.87 9.01 20.47
CA ASP A 957 32.65 9.76 19.22
C ASP A 957 32.47 8.85 17.99
N SER A 958 32.71 7.55 18.14
CA SER A 958 32.61 6.53 17.10
C SER A 958 31.68 5.39 17.51
N LEU A 959 30.97 4.82 16.52
CA LEU A 959 29.99 3.76 16.75
C LEU A 959 30.60 2.51 17.45
N PRO A 960 31.78 2.00 17.08
CA PRO A 960 32.36 0.84 17.77
C PRO A 960 32.65 1.09 19.26
N SER A 961 33.16 2.28 19.57
CA SER A 961 33.46 2.73 20.94
C SER A 961 32.17 2.88 21.76
N PHE A 962 31.14 3.49 21.16
CA PHE A 962 29.81 3.60 21.75
C PHE A 962 29.20 2.23 22.07
N MET A 963 29.20 1.31 21.10
CA MET A 963 28.64 -0.04 21.29
C MET A 963 29.37 -0.84 22.37
N LYS A 964 30.70 -0.67 22.50
CA LYS A 964 31.48 -1.28 23.59
C LYS A 964 31.10 -0.71 24.95
N GLN A 965 30.99 0.61 25.06
CA GLN A 965 30.59 1.28 26.31
C GLN A 965 29.19 0.82 26.74
N ARG A 966 28.22 0.87 25.84
CA ARG A 966 26.83 0.51 26.13
C ARG A 966 26.66 -0.96 26.45
N LEU A 967 27.34 -1.85 25.75
CA LEU A 967 27.33 -3.27 26.08
C LEU A 967 27.87 -3.53 27.50
N ARG A 968 28.93 -2.83 27.92
CA ARG A 968 29.46 -2.92 29.29
C ARG A 968 28.44 -2.45 30.31
N TRP A 969 27.79 -1.30 30.06
CA TRP A 969 26.80 -0.74 30.99
C TRP A 969 25.55 -1.61 31.10
N SER A 970 24.95 -1.99 29.98
CA SER A 970 23.75 -2.85 29.98
C SER A 970 24.03 -4.19 30.66
N PHE A 971 25.16 -4.83 30.34
CA PHE A 971 25.56 -6.09 30.97
C PHE A 971 25.87 -5.92 32.47
N GLY A 972 26.60 -4.87 32.85
CA GLY A 972 26.94 -4.60 34.24
C GLY A 972 25.72 -4.29 35.10
N MET A 973 24.78 -3.50 34.59
CA MET A 973 23.52 -3.23 35.27
C MET A 973 22.70 -4.51 35.49
N MET A 974 22.67 -5.43 34.51
CA MET A 974 22.05 -6.75 34.69
C MET A 974 22.75 -7.57 35.78
N GLN A 975 24.10 -7.58 35.80
CA GLN A 975 24.86 -8.27 36.84
C GLN A 975 24.56 -7.71 38.23
N THR A 976 24.58 -6.39 38.37
CA THR A 976 24.29 -5.66 39.61
C THR A 976 22.87 -5.96 40.10
N ALA A 977 21.87 -5.87 39.24
CA ALA A 977 20.49 -6.18 39.60
C ALA A 977 20.30 -7.66 39.98
N TRP A 978 20.97 -8.58 39.29
CA TRP A 978 20.93 -10.00 39.62
C TRP A 978 21.57 -10.31 40.98
N LYS A 979 22.76 -9.74 41.24
CA LYS A 979 23.45 -9.85 42.53
C LYS A 979 22.58 -9.32 43.66
N HIS A 980 21.93 -8.18 43.43
CA HIS A 980 21.11 -7.49 44.43
C HIS A 980 19.63 -7.82 44.38
N ARG A 981 19.17 -8.86 43.68
CA ARG A 981 17.74 -9.25 43.54
C ARG A 981 16.96 -9.40 44.86
N ARG A 982 17.66 -9.59 45.99
CA ARG A 982 17.08 -9.66 47.34
C ARG A 982 17.03 -8.30 48.07
N ALA A 983 17.27 -7.18 47.38
CA ALA A 983 17.31 -5.85 47.97
C ALA A 983 15.96 -5.41 48.55
N ALA A 984 14.82 -5.98 48.12
CA ALA A 984 13.49 -5.68 48.66
C ALA A 984 13.40 -5.80 50.18
N LYS A 985 14.23 -6.65 50.81
CA LYS A 985 14.27 -6.83 52.27
C LYS A 985 15.12 -5.79 53.01
N THR A 986 16.14 -5.20 52.36
CA THR A 986 17.17 -4.39 53.02
C THR A 986 17.28 -2.96 52.49
N ALA A 987 16.81 -2.71 51.27
CA ALA A 987 16.73 -1.42 50.61
C ALA A 987 15.44 -1.39 49.76
N ARG A 988 14.31 -1.11 50.42
CA ARG A 988 12.96 -1.22 49.82
C ARG A 988 12.80 -0.40 48.54
N GLY A 989 13.33 0.82 48.51
CA GLY A 989 13.32 1.68 47.31
C GLY A 989 13.96 0.98 46.12
N VAL A 990 15.24 0.60 46.23
CA VAL A 990 15.97 -0.13 45.18
C VAL A 990 15.26 -1.44 44.81
N GLY A 991 14.79 -2.20 45.81
CA GLY A 991 14.24 -3.53 45.60
C GLY A 991 12.84 -3.60 44.99
N TYR A 992 11.97 -2.62 45.27
CA TYR A 992 10.60 -2.58 44.74
C TYR A 992 10.43 -1.62 43.56
N PHE A 993 11.33 -0.65 43.38
CA PHE A 993 11.26 0.32 42.29
C PHE A 993 12.36 0.08 41.26
N SER A 994 13.62 0.33 41.61
CA SER A 994 14.66 0.46 40.57
C SER A 994 15.15 -0.85 39.96
N ILE A 995 15.25 -1.94 40.74
CA ILE A 995 15.60 -3.25 40.17
C ILE A 995 14.46 -3.76 39.26
N PRO A 996 13.18 -3.74 39.69
CA PRO A 996 12.07 -4.06 38.80
C PRO A 996 12.01 -3.16 37.56
N ASP A 997 12.14 -1.84 37.72
CA ASP A 997 12.16 -0.90 36.59
C ASP A 997 13.28 -1.25 35.61
N LEU A 998 14.50 -1.51 36.08
CA LEU A 998 15.61 -1.93 35.22
C LEU A 998 15.28 -3.20 34.41
N TRP A 999 14.68 -4.22 35.02
CA TRP A 999 14.31 -5.45 34.30
C TRP A 999 13.17 -5.22 33.31
N VAL A 1000 12.19 -4.39 33.65
CA VAL A 1000 11.03 -4.14 32.79
C VAL A 1000 11.38 -3.11 31.71
N THR A 1001 11.77 -1.89 32.05
CA THR A 1001 12.07 -0.82 31.08
C THR A 1001 13.44 -0.99 30.42
N GLY A 1002 14.46 -1.29 31.23
CA GLY A 1002 15.84 -1.38 30.74
C GLY A 1002 16.13 -2.63 29.91
N ILE A 1003 15.42 -3.74 30.16
CA ILE A 1003 15.65 -5.02 29.47
C ILE A 1003 14.42 -5.47 28.68
N LEU A 1004 13.30 -5.79 29.32
CA LEU A 1004 12.15 -6.40 28.66
C LEU A 1004 11.58 -5.51 27.54
N LEU A 1005 11.30 -4.23 27.82
CA LEU A 1005 10.82 -3.29 26.81
C LEU A 1005 11.86 -3.07 25.72
N GLY A 1006 13.15 -3.03 26.04
CA GLY A 1006 14.21 -2.94 25.02
C GLY A 1006 14.26 -4.15 24.08
N LEU A 1007 13.84 -5.34 24.54
CA LEU A 1007 13.70 -6.55 23.72
C LEU A 1007 12.40 -6.59 22.91
N LEU A 1008 11.35 -5.89 23.36
CA LEU A 1008 10.04 -5.85 22.68
C LEU A 1008 9.86 -4.63 21.77
N ALA A 1009 10.63 -3.55 21.97
CA ALA A 1009 10.50 -2.32 21.22
C ALA A 1009 10.68 -2.48 19.70
N PRO A 1010 11.65 -3.26 19.18
CA PRO A 1010 11.75 -3.49 17.72
C PRO A 1010 10.51 -4.16 17.12
N VAL A 1011 9.83 -5.02 17.90
CA VAL A 1011 8.59 -5.67 17.48
C VAL A 1011 7.46 -4.66 17.38
N ALA A 1012 7.33 -3.77 18.36
CA ALA A 1012 6.37 -2.67 18.33
C ALA A 1012 6.65 -1.70 17.17
N ASP A 1013 7.92 -1.40 16.89
CA ASP A 1013 8.32 -0.55 15.77
C ASP A 1013 7.97 -1.21 14.41
N ALA A 1014 8.11 -2.54 14.29
CA ALA A 1014 7.72 -3.28 13.09
C ALA A 1014 6.20 -3.30 12.86
N VAL A 1015 5.40 -3.49 13.92
CA VAL A 1015 3.93 -3.42 13.84
C VAL A 1015 3.49 -2.04 13.37
N PHE A 1016 4.12 -0.97 13.90
CA PHE A 1016 3.85 0.39 13.45
C PHE A 1016 4.22 0.61 11.98
N LEU A 1017 5.41 0.17 11.55
CA LEU A 1017 5.84 0.34 10.16
C LEU A 1017 4.87 -0.35 9.19
N ASN A 1018 4.39 -1.54 9.54
CA ASN A 1018 3.36 -2.24 8.76
C ASN A 1018 2.04 -1.46 8.71
N ALA A 1019 1.56 -0.94 9.85
CA ALA A 1019 0.35 -0.12 9.88
C ALA A 1019 0.50 1.17 9.06
N LEU A 1020 1.67 1.80 9.09
CA LEU A 1020 1.98 3.00 8.33
C LEU A 1020 1.99 2.73 6.82
N VAL A 1021 2.62 1.64 6.38
CA VAL A 1021 2.64 1.22 4.97
C VAL A 1021 1.23 0.94 4.47
N ARG A 1022 0.42 0.19 5.25
CA ARG A 1022 -0.98 -0.09 4.89
C ARG A 1022 -1.80 1.20 4.77
N THR A 1023 -1.73 2.07 5.78
CA THR A 1023 -2.45 3.35 5.77
C THR A 1023 -2.01 4.24 4.60
N GLY A 1024 -0.71 4.26 4.29
CA GLY A 1024 -0.18 5.02 3.15
C GLY A 1024 -0.65 4.48 1.81
N PHE A 1025 -0.79 3.16 1.68
CA PHE A 1025 -1.34 2.52 0.48
C PHE A 1025 -2.83 2.83 0.31
N SER A 1026 -3.64 2.68 1.37
CA SER A 1026 -5.06 3.05 1.36
C SER A 1026 -5.27 4.51 0.98
N LEU A 1027 -4.46 5.42 1.52
CA LEU A 1027 -4.48 6.84 1.14
C LEU A 1027 -4.17 7.09 -0.34
N ALA A 1028 -3.21 6.35 -0.91
CA ALA A 1028 -2.85 6.46 -2.31
C ALA A 1028 -3.98 6.00 -3.24
N GLN A 1029 -4.80 5.05 -2.79
CA GLN A 1029 -5.99 4.55 -3.48
C GLN A 1029 -7.24 5.42 -3.29
N GLY A 1030 -7.16 6.52 -2.53
CA GLY A 1030 -8.28 7.42 -2.29
C GLY A 1030 -9.26 6.97 -1.21
N GLU A 1031 -8.93 5.92 -0.44
CA GLU A 1031 -9.77 5.40 0.63
C GLU A 1031 -9.85 6.37 1.82
N PRO A 1032 -11.04 6.58 2.43
CA PRO A 1032 -11.21 7.47 3.56
C PRO A 1032 -10.52 6.96 4.83
N LEU A 1033 -9.69 7.82 5.44
CA LEU A 1033 -8.84 7.52 6.60
C LEU A 1033 -9.57 7.00 7.88
N LEU A 1034 -10.89 7.16 7.93
CA LEU A 1034 -11.73 7.00 9.13
C LEU A 1034 -12.66 5.80 9.08
N ALA A 1035 -12.69 5.04 7.98
CA ALA A 1035 -13.51 3.84 7.86
C ALA A 1035 -12.83 2.63 8.55
N GLY A 1036 -12.82 2.62 9.89
CA GLY A 1036 -12.70 1.38 10.66
C GLY A 1036 -11.31 0.78 10.95
N ASP A 1037 -10.21 1.43 10.60
CA ASP A 1037 -8.91 0.74 10.68
C ASP A 1037 -8.19 0.83 12.03
N ALA A 1038 -7.95 -0.33 12.64
CA ALA A 1038 -7.01 -0.52 13.75
C ALA A 1038 -5.62 0.13 13.49
N SER A 1039 -5.28 0.38 12.22
CA SER A 1039 -4.09 1.10 11.76
C SER A 1039 -4.00 2.54 12.29
N LEU A 1040 -5.11 3.32 12.31
CA LEU A 1040 -5.10 4.69 12.82
C LEU A 1040 -4.90 4.72 14.33
N LEU A 1041 -5.54 3.82 15.07
CA LEU A 1041 -5.33 3.69 16.51
C LEU A 1041 -3.88 3.29 16.83
N ILE A 1042 -3.27 2.41 16.03
CA ILE A 1042 -1.84 2.07 16.16
C ILE A 1042 -0.97 3.31 15.89
N VAL A 1043 -1.28 4.13 14.89
CA VAL A 1043 -0.58 5.40 14.64
C VAL A 1043 -0.72 6.34 15.83
N VAL A 1044 -1.93 6.53 16.37
CA VAL A 1044 -2.18 7.35 17.56
C VAL A 1044 -1.40 6.84 18.77
N GLY A 1045 -1.47 5.53 19.04
CA GLY A 1045 -0.74 4.87 20.12
C GLY A 1045 0.77 5.03 19.98
N TRP A 1046 1.29 4.95 18.75
CA TRP A 1046 2.69 5.19 18.47
C TRP A 1046 3.07 6.65 18.70
N THR A 1047 2.27 7.63 18.24
CA THR A 1047 2.55 9.07 18.46
C THR A 1047 2.51 9.49 19.93
N ALA A 1048 1.76 8.77 20.78
CA ALA A 1048 1.68 9.05 22.20
C ALA A 1048 3.04 8.90 22.91
N LEU A 1049 3.88 7.92 22.49
CA LEU A 1049 5.18 7.66 23.11
C LEU A 1049 6.23 8.76 22.83
N PRO A 1050 6.46 9.22 21.57
CA PRO A 1050 7.29 10.38 21.29
C PRO A 1050 6.76 11.66 21.93
N LEU A 1051 5.44 11.83 22.02
CA LEU A 1051 4.85 13.01 22.67
C LEU A 1051 5.18 13.04 24.17
N ILE A 1052 5.06 11.92 24.88
CA ILE A 1052 5.47 11.86 26.29
C ILE A 1052 6.99 11.99 26.44
N ASP A 1053 7.79 11.41 25.53
CA ASP A 1053 9.25 11.60 25.50
C ASP A 1053 9.61 13.09 25.34
N LEU A 1054 8.89 13.83 24.48
CA LEU A 1054 9.06 15.27 24.30
C LEU A 1054 8.69 16.05 25.57
N ILE A 1055 7.58 15.71 26.23
CA ILE A 1055 7.20 16.34 27.51
C ILE A 1055 8.28 16.10 28.56
N VAL A 1056 8.76 14.86 28.72
CA VAL A 1056 9.84 14.50 29.65
C VAL A 1056 11.10 15.32 29.33
N LEU A 1057 11.44 15.45 28.05
CA LEU A 1057 12.59 16.21 27.58
C LEU A 1057 12.49 17.69 27.94
N LEU A 1058 11.35 18.32 27.62
CA LEU A 1058 11.12 19.74 27.91
C LEU A 1058 11.16 20.02 29.42
N VAL A 1059 10.60 19.13 30.25
CA VAL A 1059 10.70 19.22 31.70
C VAL A 1059 12.15 19.09 32.17
N ALA A 1060 12.93 18.17 31.60
CA ALA A 1060 14.35 17.98 31.93
C ALA A 1060 15.17 19.25 31.62
N PHE A 1061 14.95 19.88 30.47
CA PHE A 1061 15.55 21.19 30.14
C PHE A 1061 15.06 22.31 31.07
N GLY A 1062 13.80 22.27 31.50
CA GLY A 1062 13.27 23.20 32.50
C GLY A 1062 14.00 23.12 33.84
N PHE A 1063 14.46 21.92 34.24
CA PHE A 1063 15.30 21.72 35.42
C PHE A 1063 16.76 22.12 35.20
N GLU A 1064 17.27 22.08 33.97
CA GLU A 1064 18.66 22.42 33.63
C GLU A 1064 18.75 23.60 32.64
N ARG A 1065 18.25 24.77 33.06
CA ARG A 1065 18.11 25.99 32.23
C ARG A 1065 19.39 26.51 31.56
N ARG A 1066 20.57 26.01 31.92
CA ARG A 1066 21.88 26.42 31.37
C ARG A 1066 22.35 25.54 30.21
N GLU A 1067 21.60 24.50 29.85
CA GLU A 1067 21.93 23.64 28.71
C GLU A 1067 21.38 24.18 27.38
N GLN A 1068 21.98 23.74 26.28
CA GLN A 1068 21.61 24.19 24.93
C GLN A 1068 20.29 23.55 24.46
N LEU A 1069 19.22 24.34 24.42
CA LEU A 1069 17.89 23.90 23.96
C LEU A 1069 17.87 23.33 22.53
N SER A 1070 18.81 23.72 21.68
CA SER A 1070 18.96 23.18 20.32
C SER A 1070 19.20 21.68 20.28
N LEU A 1071 19.68 21.07 21.38
CA LEU A 1071 19.79 19.61 21.50
C LEU A 1071 18.42 18.92 21.51
N ALA A 1072 17.34 19.60 21.91
CA ALA A 1072 15.99 19.03 21.88
C ALA A 1072 15.50 18.71 20.46
N LEU A 1073 16.02 19.42 19.43
CA LEU A 1073 15.75 19.13 18.02
C LEU A 1073 16.29 17.77 17.57
N LEU A 1074 17.16 17.13 18.36
CA LEU A 1074 17.69 15.80 18.07
C LEU A 1074 16.78 14.66 18.54
N LEU A 1075 15.62 14.94 19.15
CA LEU A 1075 14.69 13.92 19.62
C LEU A 1075 14.27 12.91 18.52
N PRO A 1076 13.98 13.31 17.26
CA PRO A 1076 13.70 12.35 16.19
C PRO A 1076 14.87 11.39 15.92
N PHE A 1077 16.10 11.92 15.88
CA PHE A 1077 17.31 11.09 15.74
C PHE A 1077 17.56 10.20 16.94
N GLN A 1078 17.18 10.64 18.15
CA GLN A 1078 17.22 9.81 19.34
C GLN A 1078 16.29 8.61 19.22
N ARG A 1079 15.10 8.78 18.62
CA ARG A 1079 14.13 7.71 18.41
C ARG A 1079 14.54 6.78 17.26
N LEU A 1080 14.89 7.34 16.10
CA LEU A 1080 15.09 6.60 14.85
C LEU A 1080 16.49 6.01 14.70
N VAL A 1081 17.50 6.57 15.38
CA VAL A 1081 18.90 6.11 15.26
C VAL A 1081 19.44 5.63 16.60
N TYR A 1082 19.35 6.45 17.65
CA TYR A 1082 20.02 6.16 18.92
C TYR A 1082 19.41 4.98 19.68
N ARG A 1083 18.07 4.93 19.81
CA ARG A 1083 17.38 3.83 20.50
C ARG A 1083 17.58 2.46 19.85
N PRO A 1084 17.49 2.29 18.51
CA PRO A 1084 17.86 1.03 17.86
C PRO A 1084 19.25 0.52 18.23
N LEU A 1085 20.25 1.42 18.33
CA LEU A 1085 21.59 1.04 18.79
C LEU A 1085 21.57 0.51 20.23
N LEU A 1086 20.80 1.13 21.12
CA LEU A 1086 20.61 0.64 22.49
C LEU A 1086 19.93 -0.74 22.51
N TYR A 1087 18.90 -0.97 21.70
CA TYR A 1087 18.24 -2.28 21.59
C TYR A 1087 19.24 -3.37 21.22
N ILE A 1088 20.07 -3.14 20.19
CA ILE A 1088 21.15 -4.07 19.79
C ILE A 1088 22.08 -4.37 20.97
N THR A 1089 22.44 -3.37 21.78
CA THR A 1089 23.29 -3.60 22.95
C THR A 1089 22.62 -4.46 24.02
N ILE A 1090 21.30 -4.31 24.21
CA ILE A 1090 20.50 -5.13 25.14
C ILE A 1090 20.47 -6.58 24.67
N TYR A 1091 20.16 -6.86 23.39
CA TYR A 1091 20.22 -8.23 22.85
C TYR A 1091 21.60 -8.86 23.05
N ARG A 1092 22.67 -8.11 22.80
CA ARG A 1092 24.05 -8.59 23.01
C ARG A 1092 24.35 -8.83 24.48
N ALA A 1093 23.87 -7.98 25.40
CA ALA A 1093 24.05 -8.13 26.84
C ALA A 1093 23.31 -9.37 27.36
N VAL A 1094 22.04 -9.54 26.98
CA VAL A 1094 21.23 -10.72 27.31
C VAL A 1094 21.86 -11.99 26.75
N GLY A 1095 22.30 -11.97 25.48
CA GLY A 1095 23.00 -13.09 24.87
C GLY A 1095 24.28 -13.47 25.63
N ARG A 1096 25.09 -12.49 26.09
CA ARG A 1096 26.27 -12.75 26.92
C ARG A 1096 25.90 -13.32 28.30
N ALA A 1097 24.86 -12.80 28.95
CA ALA A 1097 24.41 -13.27 30.25
C ALA A 1097 23.90 -14.71 30.19
N LEU A 1098 23.11 -15.03 29.17
CA LEU A 1098 22.61 -16.38 28.91
C LEU A 1098 23.75 -17.34 28.55
N ALA A 1099 24.67 -16.96 27.65
CA ALA A 1099 25.81 -17.78 27.25
C ALA A 1099 26.90 -17.92 28.34
N GLY A 1100 26.86 -17.06 29.36
CA GLY A 1100 27.81 -17.02 30.47
C GLY A 1100 29.20 -16.46 30.12
N ARG A 1101 29.27 -15.58 29.11
CA ARG A 1101 30.49 -14.89 28.67
C ARG A 1101 30.62 -13.54 29.39
N ILE A 1102 31.82 -13.19 29.86
CA ILE A 1102 32.09 -11.91 30.52
C ILE A 1102 32.36 -10.80 29.48
N ALA A 1103 31.93 -9.57 29.79
CA ALA A 1103 32.43 -8.36 29.13
C ALA A 1103 33.63 -7.80 29.91
N GLY A 1104 34.83 -7.74 29.33
CA GLY A 1104 36.01 -7.16 30.00
C GLY A 1104 35.98 -5.62 30.07
N TRP A 1105 36.89 -5.03 30.86
CA TRP A 1105 37.20 -3.59 30.82
C TRP A 1105 37.88 -3.26 29.49
N GLY A 1106 37.06 -2.98 28.46
CA GLY A 1106 37.54 -2.68 27.11
C GLY A 1106 37.89 -1.20 26.93
N LYS A 1107 39.08 -0.94 26.38
CA LYS A 1107 39.62 0.40 26.05
C LYS A 1107 38.72 1.18 25.07
N LEU A 1108 38.49 2.46 25.37
CA LEU A 1108 37.99 3.47 24.43
C LEU A 1108 39.20 4.19 23.82
N VAL A 1109 39.19 4.42 22.50
CA VAL A 1109 40.22 5.24 21.85
C VAL A 1109 39.90 6.70 22.13
N ARG A 1110 40.85 7.47 22.67
CA ARG A 1110 40.68 8.88 23.04
C ARG A 1110 41.22 9.77 21.94
N PHE A 1111 40.46 10.79 21.54
CA PHE A 1111 40.80 11.62 20.37
C PHE A 1111 41.15 13.08 20.70
N THR A 1112 40.69 13.68 21.82
CA THR A 1112 40.85 15.14 22.06
C THR A 1112 40.84 15.59 23.54
N ARG A 1113 41.35 16.81 23.82
CA ARG A 1113 41.22 17.51 25.12
C ARG A 1113 39.79 18.04 25.34
N ILE A 1114 39.26 17.84 26.55
CA ILE A 1114 37.92 18.26 26.96
C ILE A 1114 37.89 19.76 27.30
N GLN A 1115 36.85 20.48 26.87
CA GLN A 1115 36.62 21.89 27.25
C GLN A 1115 35.41 21.99 28.20
N MET A 1116 35.55 22.78 29.26
CA MET A 1116 34.43 23.16 30.11
C MET A 1116 33.47 24.06 29.33
N PRO A 1117 32.14 23.89 29.47
CA PRO A 1117 31.19 24.83 28.88
C PRO A 1117 31.43 26.24 29.46
N GLU A 1118 31.50 27.25 28.57
CA GLU A 1118 31.62 28.65 28.97
C GLU A 1118 30.41 29.07 29.82
N ARG A 1119 30.67 29.92 30.83
CA ARG A 1119 29.72 30.28 31.89
C ARG A 1119 28.49 31.04 31.42
#